data_AF-A0A073IMV7-F1
#
_entry.id   AF-A0A073IMV7-F1
#
_cell.length_a   1.000
_cell.length_b   1.000
_cell.length_c   1.000
_cell.angle_alpha   90.00
_cell.angle_beta   90.00
_cell.angle_gamma   90.00
#
_symmetry.space_group_name_H-M   'P 1'
#
loop_
_entity.id
_entity.type
_entity.pdbx_description
1 polymer ?
#
loop_
_entity_poly.entity_id
_entity_poly.type
_entity_poly.pdbx_seq_one_letter_code
_entity_poly.pdbx_strand_id
1 'polypeptide(L)'
;MRPILIVGVAIATLLTFYSALWFKSETIEADITQRVTDNLAQSDANGIEIDVNGRHVTLSGIVNDETTEAAYLNTADQTYGALGPIDGLTMQKNAGYLKAVKSATGIKLVGTVPSEDARVALLGAAAEGTQGEVIDGLTLGATDGEWTSEAGFGLSQMGQLSSGTLSVTPDSYTLSGTANGDAMPLRSAVADRAGWQTFVSAPTVESDLSSQLSALQADVADRDNSIAEISTERDTLATSLAAMTLARDTAVEQGEASIAALTDERDTAVTDLEALRASLNDTQSDSTTLRGELSDAQTALESATTELADRDATIVALNTQVTDLNANNAALAAELETQKASMSSDAQTGAELRAQIADQTANLAARGATITELEGKLDEATTAQTASLAQIETLSADNTAKDAVISELDAKVAKANEMQTEAEGQIATLSEALKTRDGTVDDLTARLADQSQDTSKLADLSAQIETLETSNKGLASEVAAFGAVIASKDATIADLRKNKPAVAAANVPAGSSEFAAQCSARAGEVLETAQINFSSGTANIRNNSVEVLERLTGIALACADSGLGVEVGGHTDSQGSDEANQALSEQRATAIVKFMSDRGVPADALTAVGYGEAQPIGDNETPEGRAQNRRISFEWQAR
;
A
#
# COMPACT_ATOMS: atom_id res chain seq x y z
N MET A 1 14.52 11.79 -72.31
CA MET A 1 14.68 10.78 -73.39
C MET A 1 13.37 10.51 -74.15
N ARG A 2 12.31 9.96 -73.52
CA ARG A 2 11.03 9.61 -74.21
C ARG A 2 10.50 10.57 -75.31
N PRO A 3 10.44 11.92 -75.16
CA PRO A 3 9.89 12.79 -76.21
C PRO A 3 10.71 12.81 -77.52
N ILE A 4 12.03 12.60 -77.46
CA ILE A 4 12.90 12.64 -78.66
C ILE A 4 12.59 11.46 -79.59
N LEU A 5 12.28 10.29 -79.01
CA LEU A 5 11.98 9.07 -79.75
C LEU A 5 10.68 9.19 -80.56
N ILE A 6 9.68 9.89 -80.02
CA ILE A 6 8.39 10.13 -80.69
C ILE A 6 8.58 11.05 -81.91
N VAL A 7 9.38 12.11 -81.77
CA VAL A 7 9.70 13.04 -82.87
C VAL A 7 10.47 12.32 -83.99
N GLY A 8 11.44 11.47 -83.65
CA GLY A 8 12.19 10.68 -84.63
C GLY A 8 11.31 9.76 -85.49
N VAL A 9 10.36 9.05 -84.89
CA VAL A 9 9.42 8.18 -85.61
C VAL A 9 8.49 8.99 -86.52
N ALA A 10 7.97 10.13 -86.06
CA ALA A 10 7.08 10.97 -86.86
C ALA A 10 7.77 11.55 -88.12
N ILE A 11 9.04 11.94 -88.01
CA ILE A 11 9.84 12.42 -89.15
C ILE A 11 10.10 11.29 -90.15
N ALA A 12 10.43 10.08 -89.68
CA ALA A 12 10.63 8.92 -90.55
C ALA A 12 9.37 8.59 -91.37
N THR A 13 8.19 8.58 -90.74
CA THR A 13 6.92 8.31 -91.45
C THR A 13 6.56 9.36 -92.49
N LEU A 14 6.84 10.65 -92.23
CA LEU A 14 6.61 11.73 -93.19
C LEU A 14 7.54 11.61 -94.41
N LEU A 15 8.82 11.29 -94.21
CA LEU A 15 9.77 11.09 -95.31
C LEU A 15 9.38 9.91 -96.21
N THR A 16 8.93 8.79 -95.63
CA THR A 16 8.44 7.64 -96.41
C THR A 16 7.13 7.91 -97.15
N PHE A 17 6.29 8.83 -96.65
CA PHE A 17 5.04 9.20 -97.34
C PHE A 17 5.32 10.16 -98.51
N TYR A 18 6.28 11.07 -98.36
CA TYR A 18 6.61 12.05 -99.41
C TYR A 18 7.34 11.41 -100.62
N SER A 19 8.22 10.43 -100.39
CA SER A 19 8.88 9.70 -101.49
C SER A 19 7.89 8.89 -102.33
N ALA A 20 6.86 8.30 -101.70
CA ALA A 20 5.83 7.51 -102.39
C ALA A 20 4.92 8.32 -103.33
N LEU A 21 4.90 9.66 -103.20
CA LEU A 21 4.11 10.55 -104.06
C LEU A 21 4.86 10.98 -105.33
N TRP A 22 6.20 10.98 -105.33
CA TRP A 22 6.99 11.51 -106.46
C TRP A 22 7.15 10.51 -107.61
N PHE A 23 7.12 9.20 -107.32
CA PHE A 23 7.32 8.12 -108.31
C PHE A 23 6.06 7.69 -109.09
N LYS A 24 4.99 8.50 -109.11
CA LYS A 24 3.66 8.06 -109.60
C LYS A 24 3.06 8.79 -110.81
N SER A 25 3.70 9.83 -111.34
CA SER A 25 3.19 10.58 -112.50
C SER A 25 3.65 10.01 -113.85
N GLU A 26 4.97 9.88 -114.07
CA GLU A 26 5.54 9.42 -115.35
C GLU A 26 5.05 8.03 -115.77
N THR A 27 4.68 7.19 -114.80
CA THR A 27 4.15 5.84 -115.03
C THR A 27 2.73 5.79 -115.61
N ILE A 28 2.02 6.92 -115.71
CA ILE A 28 0.62 6.96 -116.19
C ILE A 28 0.55 7.35 -117.68
N GLU A 29 1.34 8.34 -118.11
CA GLU A 29 1.31 8.85 -119.48
C GLU A 29 1.83 7.79 -120.46
N ALA A 30 3.00 7.22 -120.21
CA ALA A 30 3.58 6.14 -121.03
C ALA A 30 2.68 4.89 -121.12
N ASP A 31 1.98 4.56 -120.02
CA ASP A 31 1.04 3.44 -119.92
C ASP A 31 -0.26 3.69 -120.73
N ILE A 32 -0.66 4.95 -120.94
CA ILE A 32 -1.75 5.31 -121.86
C ILE A 32 -1.26 5.34 -123.30
N THR A 33 -0.11 5.96 -123.59
CA THR A 33 0.46 6.03 -124.95
C THR A 33 0.64 4.64 -125.56
N GLN A 34 1.19 3.69 -124.79
CA GLN A 34 1.37 2.31 -125.25
C GLN A 34 0.03 1.67 -125.61
N ARG A 35 -0.99 1.74 -124.72
CA ARG A 35 -2.32 1.16 -124.98
C ARG A 35 -3.03 1.77 -126.19
N VAL A 36 -2.93 3.08 -126.40
CA VAL A 36 -3.52 3.75 -127.57
C VAL A 36 -2.84 3.27 -128.86
N THR A 37 -1.50 3.17 -128.84
CA THR A 37 -0.70 2.68 -129.97
C THR A 37 -1.06 1.24 -130.31
N ASP A 38 -1.12 0.35 -129.32
CA ASP A 38 -1.45 -1.07 -129.51
C ASP A 38 -2.87 -1.28 -130.04
N ASN A 39 -3.82 -0.43 -129.67
CA ASN A 39 -5.21 -0.46 -130.17
C ASN A 39 -5.34 0.10 -131.61
N LEU A 40 -4.59 1.15 -131.95
CA LEU A 40 -4.60 1.73 -133.30
C LEU A 40 -3.84 0.87 -134.32
N ALA A 41 -2.76 0.20 -133.92
CA ALA A 41 -2.08 -0.79 -134.76
C ALA A 41 -3.00 -1.95 -135.18
N GLN A 42 -3.92 -2.39 -134.32
CA GLN A 42 -4.96 -3.37 -134.65
C GLN A 42 -6.01 -2.85 -135.65
N SER A 43 -6.08 -1.52 -135.87
CA SER A 43 -6.94 -0.87 -136.86
C SER A 43 -6.19 -0.57 -138.18
N ASP A 44 -4.96 -1.08 -138.35
CA ASP A 44 -4.05 -0.81 -139.47
C ASP A 44 -3.67 0.68 -139.66
N ALA A 45 -3.79 1.47 -138.58
CA ALA A 45 -3.49 2.91 -138.54
C ALA A 45 -1.98 3.23 -138.51
N ASN A 46 -1.16 2.43 -139.20
CA ASN A 46 0.31 2.36 -139.10
C ASN A 46 1.08 3.61 -139.63
N GLY A 47 0.38 4.70 -139.92
CA GLY A 47 0.92 5.99 -140.37
C GLY A 47 0.31 7.22 -139.67
N ILE A 48 -0.33 7.02 -138.52
CA ILE A 48 -0.93 8.08 -137.70
C ILE A 48 -0.03 8.37 -136.49
N GLU A 49 0.29 9.64 -136.25
CA GLU A 49 1.10 10.08 -135.10
C GLU A 49 0.21 10.28 -133.86
N ILE A 50 0.73 9.94 -132.66
CA ILE A 50 0.00 9.88 -131.39
C ILE A 50 0.76 10.66 -130.32
N ASP A 51 0.12 11.67 -129.72
CA ASP A 51 0.63 12.40 -128.53
C ASP A 51 -0.33 12.23 -127.34
N VAL A 52 0.21 12.21 -126.11
CA VAL A 52 -0.55 12.03 -124.87
C VAL A 52 -0.06 12.96 -123.78
N ASN A 53 -0.96 13.79 -123.24
CA ASN A 53 -0.67 14.73 -122.16
C ASN A 53 -1.61 14.47 -120.96
N GLY A 54 -1.06 13.97 -119.86
CA GLY A 54 -1.78 13.48 -118.69
C GLY A 54 -2.66 12.26 -118.97
N ARG A 55 -3.79 12.50 -119.66
CA ARG A 55 -4.75 11.49 -120.15
C ARG A 55 -5.45 11.88 -121.46
N HIS A 56 -5.23 13.09 -121.97
CA HIS A 56 -5.76 13.51 -123.29
C HIS A 56 -4.85 12.98 -124.39
N VAL A 57 -5.45 12.63 -125.53
CA VAL A 57 -4.79 11.98 -126.68
C VAL A 57 -4.99 12.85 -127.92
N THR A 58 -4.01 12.93 -128.81
CA THR A 58 -4.13 13.61 -130.12
C THR A 58 -3.69 12.68 -131.24
N LEU A 59 -4.43 12.64 -132.35
CA LEU A 59 -4.09 11.88 -133.57
C LEU A 59 -3.82 12.83 -134.75
N SER A 60 -2.92 12.45 -135.67
CA SER A 60 -2.66 13.24 -136.90
C SER A 60 -2.15 12.40 -138.07
N GLY A 61 -2.55 12.72 -139.31
CA GLY A 61 -2.18 11.95 -140.52
C GLY A 61 -3.08 12.18 -141.76
N ILE A 62 -3.05 11.25 -142.71
CA ILE A 62 -3.85 11.29 -143.97
C ILE A 62 -4.70 10.01 -144.06
N VAL A 63 -5.94 10.13 -144.54
CA VAL A 63 -6.95 9.07 -144.59
C VAL A 63 -7.72 9.15 -145.92
N ASN A 64 -8.08 8.02 -146.55
CA ASN A 64 -8.67 8.07 -147.90
C ASN A 64 -10.21 8.21 -147.93
N ASP A 65 -10.88 8.12 -146.77
CA ASP A 65 -12.34 8.19 -146.65
C ASP A 65 -12.82 8.52 -145.22
N GLU A 66 -14.02 9.11 -145.11
CA GLU A 66 -14.64 9.54 -143.84
C GLU A 66 -14.93 8.39 -142.86
N THR A 67 -15.16 7.16 -143.37
CA THR A 67 -15.42 5.99 -142.52
C THR A 67 -14.17 5.51 -141.77
N THR A 68 -13.01 5.56 -142.41
CA THR A 68 -11.73 5.20 -141.80
C THR A 68 -11.28 6.25 -140.77
N GLU A 69 -11.52 7.54 -141.03
CA GLU A 69 -11.18 8.65 -140.13
C GLU A 69 -11.95 8.54 -138.79
N ALA A 70 -13.28 8.38 -138.89
CA ALA A 70 -14.14 8.20 -137.72
C ALA A 70 -13.81 6.94 -136.91
N ALA A 71 -13.30 5.87 -137.56
CA ALA A 71 -12.91 4.65 -136.87
C ALA A 71 -11.69 4.86 -135.96
N TYR A 72 -10.64 5.54 -136.44
CA TYR A 72 -9.42 5.77 -135.67
C TYR A 72 -9.66 6.64 -134.44
N LEU A 73 -10.42 7.73 -134.59
CA LEU A 73 -10.82 8.59 -133.46
C LEU A 73 -11.60 7.81 -132.40
N ASN A 74 -12.57 7.00 -132.81
CA ASN A 74 -13.35 6.18 -131.88
C ASN A 74 -12.49 5.11 -131.16
N THR A 75 -11.50 4.50 -131.82
CA THR A 75 -10.57 3.53 -131.19
C THR A 75 -9.71 4.20 -130.11
N ALA A 76 -9.28 5.45 -130.30
CA ALA A 76 -8.55 6.19 -129.29
C ALA A 76 -9.43 6.54 -128.07
N ASP A 77 -10.68 6.98 -128.26
CA ASP A 77 -11.59 7.35 -127.16
C ASP A 77 -11.97 6.15 -126.27
N GLN A 78 -12.15 4.97 -126.87
CA GLN A 78 -12.50 3.75 -126.11
C GLN A 78 -11.31 3.12 -125.36
N THR A 79 -10.09 3.68 -125.48
CA THR A 79 -8.90 3.13 -124.81
C THR A 79 -8.90 3.42 -123.31
N TYR A 80 -8.88 2.37 -122.48
CA TYR A 80 -8.98 2.50 -121.02
C TYR A 80 -7.87 3.41 -120.43
N GLY A 81 -8.30 4.48 -119.78
CA GLY A 81 -7.43 5.50 -119.16
C GLY A 81 -7.26 6.77 -119.99
N ALA A 82 -7.49 6.71 -121.30
CA ALA A 82 -7.57 7.89 -122.17
C ALA A 82 -8.84 8.72 -121.88
N LEU A 83 -8.90 9.94 -122.42
CA LEU A 83 -9.95 10.89 -122.11
C LEU A 83 -10.20 11.87 -123.28
N GLY A 84 -11.00 11.48 -124.28
CA GLY A 84 -11.40 12.36 -125.38
C GLY A 84 -10.26 12.70 -126.36
N PRO A 85 -10.16 12.02 -127.51
CA PRO A 85 -9.13 12.27 -128.50
C PRO A 85 -9.36 13.57 -129.28
N ILE A 86 -8.26 14.20 -129.68
CA ILE A 86 -8.21 15.41 -130.52
C ILE A 86 -7.85 14.99 -131.95
N ASP A 87 -8.54 15.56 -132.93
CA ASP A 87 -8.51 15.20 -134.36
C ASP A 87 -7.58 16.07 -135.22
N GLY A 88 -7.11 15.53 -136.36
CA GLY A 88 -6.12 16.13 -137.26
C GLY A 88 -5.86 15.34 -138.56
N LEU A 89 -6.91 14.94 -139.30
CA LEU A 89 -6.87 14.02 -140.46
C LEU A 89 -7.33 14.70 -141.81
N THR A 90 -7.17 14.07 -143.01
CA THR A 90 -7.33 14.71 -144.38
C THR A 90 -7.45 13.69 -145.59
N MET A 91 -8.15 13.98 -146.74
CA MET A 91 -8.60 12.97 -147.78
C MET A 91 -8.54 13.27 -149.33
N GLN A 92 -8.73 12.25 -150.23
CA GLN A 92 -8.67 12.32 -151.74
C GLN A 92 -9.36 11.13 -152.55
N LYS A 93 -9.64 11.21 -153.89
CA LYS A 93 -10.38 10.13 -154.69
C LYS A 93 -10.27 10.08 -156.26
N ASN A 94 -10.39 8.85 -156.86
CA ASN A 94 -10.67 8.42 -158.28
C ASN A 94 -9.56 8.46 -159.41
N ALA A 95 -9.19 7.30 -160.01
CA ALA A 95 -8.30 7.16 -161.21
C ALA A 95 -8.50 5.84 -162.03
N GLY A 96 -7.84 5.68 -163.21
CA GLY A 96 -7.94 4.51 -164.13
C GLY A 96 -6.67 3.61 -164.21
N TYR A 97 -6.70 2.47 -164.94
CA TYR A 97 -5.56 1.53 -165.06
C TYR A 97 -5.67 0.44 -166.16
N LEU A 98 -4.53 -0.19 -166.51
CA LEU A 98 -4.40 -1.45 -167.28
C LEU A 98 -3.41 -2.41 -166.62
N LYS A 99 -3.66 -3.73 -166.72
CA LYS A 99 -2.67 -4.78 -166.47
C LYS A 99 -2.73 -5.86 -167.55
N ALA A 100 -1.57 -6.38 -167.96
CA ALA A 100 -1.46 -7.47 -168.91
C ALA A 100 -0.47 -8.55 -168.45
N VAL A 101 -0.77 -9.82 -168.71
CA VAL A 101 0.09 -10.96 -168.33
C VAL A 101 0.38 -11.80 -169.57
N LYS A 102 1.67 -11.98 -169.88
CA LYS A 102 2.17 -12.85 -170.95
C LYS A 102 2.60 -14.20 -170.39
N SER A 103 2.14 -15.26 -171.03
CA SER A 103 2.56 -16.64 -170.82
C SER A 103 2.92 -17.28 -172.16
N ALA A 104 3.38 -18.54 -172.14
CA ALA A 104 3.65 -19.30 -173.35
C ALA A 104 2.40 -19.54 -174.24
N THR A 105 1.18 -19.34 -173.74
CA THR A 105 -0.07 -19.59 -174.49
C THR A 105 -0.76 -18.34 -175.00
N GLY A 106 -0.34 -17.14 -174.61
CA GLY A 106 -1.08 -15.90 -174.93
C GLY A 106 -0.81 -14.73 -173.99
N ILE A 107 -1.54 -13.63 -174.23
CA ILE A 107 -1.58 -12.43 -173.38
C ILE A 107 -3.01 -12.20 -172.89
N LYS A 108 -3.20 -12.01 -171.59
CA LYS A 108 -4.49 -11.60 -171.01
C LYS A 108 -4.43 -10.14 -170.56
N LEU A 109 -5.42 -9.35 -170.96
CA LEU A 109 -5.62 -7.94 -170.60
C LEU A 109 -6.73 -7.80 -169.55
N VAL A 110 -6.56 -6.91 -168.57
CA VAL A 110 -7.62 -6.48 -167.64
C VAL A 110 -7.42 -5.01 -167.23
N GLY A 111 -8.49 -4.24 -167.08
CA GLY A 111 -8.40 -2.84 -166.65
C GLY A 111 -9.59 -1.98 -167.08
N THR A 112 -9.57 -0.71 -166.67
CA THR A 112 -10.59 0.29 -167.02
C THR A 112 -9.97 1.32 -167.95
N VAL A 113 -10.45 1.40 -169.19
CA VAL A 113 -9.93 2.28 -170.26
C VAL A 113 -10.91 3.42 -170.59
N PRO A 114 -10.48 4.48 -171.30
CA PRO A 114 -11.31 5.68 -171.50
C PRO A 114 -12.40 5.52 -172.56
N SER A 115 -12.12 4.81 -173.65
CA SER A 115 -13.00 4.66 -174.82
C SER A 115 -12.88 3.28 -175.45
N GLU A 116 -13.87 2.87 -176.25
CA GLU A 116 -13.81 1.62 -177.02
C GLU A 116 -12.70 1.66 -178.08
N ASP A 117 -12.39 2.83 -178.65
CA ASP A 117 -11.29 2.99 -179.60
C ASP A 117 -9.92 2.71 -178.92
N ALA A 118 -9.71 3.21 -177.70
CA ALA A 118 -8.53 2.88 -176.90
C ALA A 118 -8.49 1.40 -176.51
N ARG A 119 -9.64 0.81 -176.21
CA ARG A 119 -9.81 -0.62 -175.90
C ARG A 119 -9.36 -1.49 -177.07
N VAL A 120 -9.83 -1.19 -178.29
CA VAL A 120 -9.47 -1.88 -179.54
C VAL A 120 -7.97 -1.69 -179.87
N ALA A 121 -7.43 -0.48 -179.69
CA ALA A 121 -6.00 -0.22 -179.92
C ALA A 121 -5.09 -1.05 -179.01
N LEU A 122 -5.43 -1.17 -177.71
CA LEU A 122 -4.68 -1.97 -176.75
C LEU A 122 -4.80 -3.48 -177.02
N LEU A 123 -5.96 -3.95 -177.47
CA LEU A 123 -6.15 -5.34 -177.93
C LEU A 123 -5.25 -5.66 -179.15
N GLY A 124 -5.12 -4.71 -180.09
CA GLY A 124 -4.19 -4.83 -181.22
C GLY A 124 -2.73 -4.91 -180.77
N ALA A 125 -2.28 -4.00 -179.89
CA ALA A 125 -0.91 -4.00 -179.37
C ALA A 125 -0.56 -5.29 -178.59
N ALA A 126 -1.52 -5.89 -177.89
CA ALA A 126 -1.33 -7.19 -177.25
C ALA A 126 -1.19 -8.34 -178.26
N ALA A 127 -1.87 -8.28 -179.41
CA ALA A 127 -1.76 -9.28 -180.46
C ALA A 127 -0.40 -9.25 -181.17
N GLU A 128 0.27 -8.11 -181.25
CA GLU A 128 1.66 -8.02 -181.72
C GLU A 128 2.66 -8.57 -180.68
N GLY A 129 2.34 -8.47 -179.39
CA GLY A 129 3.19 -8.95 -178.28
C GLY A 129 3.25 -10.48 -178.09
N THR A 130 2.46 -11.27 -178.83
CA THR A 130 2.38 -12.74 -178.68
C THR A 130 2.02 -13.47 -179.96
N GLN A 131 2.34 -14.77 -180.04
CA GLN A 131 1.83 -15.68 -181.08
C GLN A 131 0.68 -16.57 -180.56
N GLY A 132 0.28 -16.38 -179.30
CA GLY A 132 -0.85 -17.08 -178.67
C GLY A 132 -2.15 -16.28 -178.68
N GLU A 133 -3.13 -16.71 -177.90
CA GLU A 133 -4.44 -16.05 -177.80
C GLU A 133 -4.35 -14.72 -177.03
N VAL A 134 -5.12 -13.72 -177.46
CA VAL A 134 -5.32 -12.46 -176.71
C VAL A 134 -6.67 -12.51 -176.02
N ILE A 135 -6.64 -12.52 -174.69
CA ILE A 135 -7.86 -12.58 -173.87
C ILE A 135 -8.22 -11.16 -173.40
N ASP A 136 -9.35 -10.67 -173.93
CA ASP A 136 -9.95 -9.38 -173.58
C ASP A 136 -10.66 -9.44 -172.21
N GLY A 137 -10.35 -8.47 -171.35
CA GLY A 137 -10.97 -8.25 -170.05
C GLY A 137 -11.06 -6.77 -169.69
N LEU A 138 -11.13 -5.90 -170.71
CA LEU A 138 -11.15 -4.45 -170.55
C LEU A 138 -12.57 -3.91 -170.39
N THR A 139 -12.76 -2.90 -169.53
CA THR A 139 -14.02 -2.18 -169.31
C THR A 139 -13.87 -0.69 -169.60
N LEU A 140 -14.98 0.02 -169.86
CA LEU A 140 -14.98 1.46 -170.13
C LEU A 140 -15.27 2.27 -168.86
N GLY A 141 -14.64 3.44 -168.73
CA GLY A 141 -14.99 4.43 -167.71
C GLY A 141 -13.84 5.21 -167.07
N ALA A 142 -12.61 5.12 -167.60
CA ALA A 142 -11.47 5.90 -167.09
C ALA A 142 -11.41 7.31 -167.70
N THR A 143 -10.69 8.21 -167.04
CA THR A 143 -10.27 9.49 -167.62
C THR A 143 -9.24 9.23 -168.73
N ASP A 144 -9.39 9.91 -169.87
CA ASP A 144 -8.45 9.82 -170.98
C ASP A 144 -7.10 10.48 -170.66
N GLY A 145 -6.02 9.97 -171.26
CA GLY A 145 -4.65 10.43 -170.97
C GLY A 145 -3.55 9.56 -171.56
N GLU A 146 -2.32 10.07 -171.48
CA GLU A 146 -1.11 9.53 -172.13
C GLU A 146 -0.76 8.10 -171.72
N TRP A 147 -1.22 7.65 -170.55
CA TRP A 147 -1.01 6.29 -170.07
C TRP A 147 -1.54 5.21 -171.02
N THR A 148 -2.52 5.54 -171.87
CA THR A 148 -3.07 4.64 -172.87
C THR A 148 -2.11 4.34 -174.03
N SER A 149 -1.25 5.29 -174.43
CA SER A 149 -0.25 5.05 -175.48
C SER A 149 0.97 4.31 -174.94
N GLU A 150 1.40 4.62 -173.72
CA GLU A 150 2.46 3.90 -173.00
C GLU A 150 2.05 2.46 -172.67
N ALA A 151 0.78 2.22 -172.34
CA ALA A 151 0.20 0.89 -172.26
C ALA A 151 0.36 0.09 -173.58
N GLY A 152 0.11 0.73 -174.73
CA GLY A 152 0.35 0.13 -176.05
C GLY A 152 1.83 -0.21 -176.29
N PHE A 153 2.74 0.69 -175.94
CA PHE A 153 4.18 0.43 -176.01
C PHE A 153 4.59 -0.77 -175.14
N GLY A 154 4.14 -0.82 -173.88
CA GLY A 154 4.44 -1.92 -172.97
C GLY A 154 4.06 -3.30 -173.51
N LEU A 155 2.88 -3.39 -174.15
CA LEU A 155 2.38 -4.62 -174.75
C LEU A 155 3.29 -5.12 -175.88
N SER A 156 3.80 -4.21 -176.74
CA SER A 156 4.78 -4.57 -177.77
C SER A 156 6.07 -5.14 -177.17
N GLN A 157 6.56 -4.57 -176.05
CA GLN A 157 7.79 -5.02 -175.41
C GLN A 157 7.64 -6.39 -174.71
N MET A 158 6.42 -6.79 -174.33
CA MET A 158 6.16 -8.16 -173.87
C MET A 158 6.56 -9.20 -174.92
N GLY A 159 6.59 -8.85 -176.22
CA GLY A 159 7.11 -9.66 -177.32
C GLY A 159 8.44 -10.36 -177.00
N GLN A 160 9.37 -9.64 -176.39
CA GLN A 160 10.74 -10.09 -176.11
C GLN A 160 10.87 -11.00 -174.86
N LEU A 161 9.83 -11.12 -174.02
CA LEU A 161 9.80 -11.96 -172.83
C LEU A 161 9.30 -13.38 -173.14
N SER A 162 9.86 -14.38 -172.43
CA SER A 162 9.37 -15.77 -172.42
C SER A 162 8.07 -15.90 -171.61
N SER A 163 8.01 -15.19 -170.48
CA SER A 163 6.86 -14.96 -169.63
C SER A 163 7.05 -13.63 -168.88
N GLY A 164 5.96 -12.96 -168.50
CA GLY A 164 6.06 -11.68 -167.82
C GLY A 164 4.73 -10.97 -167.55
N THR A 165 4.79 -9.85 -166.86
CA THR A 165 3.65 -8.99 -166.52
C THR A 165 3.97 -7.53 -166.85
N LEU A 166 2.99 -6.85 -167.44
CA LEU A 166 2.92 -5.41 -167.63
C LEU A 166 1.84 -4.85 -166.69
N SER A 167 2.12 -3.77 -165.97
CA SER A 167 1.09 -3.03 -165.22
C SER A 167 1.27 -1.54 -165.41
N VAL A 168 0.15 -0.84 -165.66
CA VAL A 168 0.10 0.57 -166.06
C VAL A 168 -1.02 1.31 -165.33
N THR A 169 -0.69 2.45 -164.76
CA THR A 169 -1.61 3.47 -164.23
C THR A 169 -1.20 4.84 -164.80
N PRO A 170 -2.03 5.90 -164.66
CA PRO A 170 -1.65 7.26 -165.03
C PRO A 170 -0.25 7.70 -164.59
N ASP A 171 0.19 7.25 -163.41
CA ASP A 171 1.42 7.70 -162.76
C ASP A 171 2.56 6.65 -162.74
N SER A 172 2.36 5.45 -163.32
CA SER A 172 3.36 4.37 -163.24
C SER A 172 3.26 3.30 -164.33
N TYR A 173 4.41 2.88 -164.85
CA TYR A 173 4.55 1.85 -165.87
C TYR A 173 5.56 0.78 -165.43
N THR A 174 5.20 -0.50 -165.46
CA THR A 174 6.07 -1.59 -164.95
C THR A 174 6.06 -2.80 -165.86
N LEU A 175 7.23 -3.35 -166.19
CA LEU A 175 7.39 -4.55 -167.03
C LEU A 175 8.41 -5.54 -166.42
N SER A 176 7.94 -6.71 -166.01
CA SER A 176 8.77 -7.75 -165.39
C SER A 176 8.62 -9.11 -166.07
N GLY A 177 9.65 -9.96 -166.00
CA GLY A 177 9.62 -11.29 -166.59
C GLY A 177 11.01 -11.89 -166.82
N THR A 178 11.08 -12.94 -167.66
CA THR A 178 12.36 -13.58 -168.03
C THR A 178 12.61 -13.41 -169.53
N ALA A 179 13.78 -12.90 -169.91
CA ALA A 179 14.16 -12.70 -171.32
C ALA A 179 14.30 -14.05 -172.06
N ASN A 180 14.09 -14.05 -173.37
CA ASN A 180 14.37 -15.19 -174.25
C ASN A 180 15.88 -15.38 -174.56
N GLY A 181 16.77 -14.89 -173.68
CA GLY A 181 18.20 -14.77 -173.92
C GLY A 181 18.83 -13.70 -173.01
N ASP A 182 19.66 -12.82 -173.58
CA ASP A 182 20.17 -11.65 -172.85
C ASP A 182 19.01 -10.69 -172.49
N ALA A 183 19.02 -10.22 -171.24
CA ALA A 183 18.05 -9.25 -170.71
C ALA A 183 18.42 -7.80 -171.02
N MET A 184 19.66 -7.52 -171.44
CA MET A 184 20.19 -6.17 -171.61
C MET A 184 19.50 -5.33 -172.70
N PRO A 185 19.13 -5.85 -173.90
CA PRO A 185 18.41 -5.08 -174.90
C PRO A 185 17.02 -4.62 -174.42
N LEU A 186 16.32 -5.49 -173.71
CA LEU A 186 14.96 -5.25 -173.22
C LEU A 186 14.96 -4.24 -172.06
N ARG A 187 15.93 -4.37 -171.13
CA ARG A 187 16.20 -3.34 -170.11
C ARG A 187 16.51 -1.99 -170.76
N SER A 188 17.36 -1.95 -171.79
CA SER A 188 17.74 -0.69 -172.46
C SER A 188 16.58 -0.04 -173.21
N ALA A 189 15.68 -0.81 -173.83
CA ALA A 189 14.56 -0.26 -174.60
C ALA A 189 13.53 0.51 -173.75
N VAL A 190 13.59 0.35 -172.42
CA VAL A 190 12.63 0.90 -171.46
C VAL A 190 13.29 1.85 -170.45
N ALA A 191 14.59 1.71 -170.16
CA ALA A 191 15.30 2.51 -169.15
C ALA A 191 15.25 4.03 -169.36
N ASP A 192 15.20 4.49 -170.61
CA ASP A 192 15.19 5.92 -170.96
C ASP A 192 13.77 6.54 -170.99
N ARG A 193 12.72 5.78 -170.66
CA ARG A 193 11.33 6.27 -170.62
C ARG A 193 10.91 6.64 -169.19
N ALA A 194 10.47 7.89 -169.02
CA ALA A 194 10.01 8.39 -167.71
C ALA A 194 8.83 7.56 -167.17
N GLY A 195 8.84 7.29 -165.86
CA GLY A 195 7.80 6.52 -165.18
C GLY A 195 7.89 4.99 -165.33
N TRP A 196 8.83 4.47 -166.12
CA TRP A 196 8.99 3.02 -166.32
C TRP A 196 9.94 2.34 -165.33
N GLN A 197 9.62 1.10 -164.98
CA GLN A 197 10.51 0.19 -164.23
C GLN A 197 10.60 -1.19 -164.90
N THR A 198 11.78 -1.81 -164.95
CA THR A 198 11.96 -3.16 -165.50
C THR A 198 12.72 -4.14 -164.59
N PHE A 199 12.27 -5.39 -164.58
CA PHE A 199 12.85 -6.47 -163.78
C PHE A 199 12.96 -7.75 -164.61
N VAL A 200 14.14 -7.99 -165.20
CA VAL A 200 14.39 -9.09 -166.17
C VAL A 200 15.79 -9.72 -165.96
N SER A 201 15.91 -11.06 -165.97
CA SER A 201 17.11 -11.82 -165.56
C SER A 201 17.60 -12.91 -166.55
N ALA A 202 18.85 -13.40 -166.35
CA ALA A 202 19.54 -14.43 -167.16
C ALA A 202 20.65 -15.18 -166.34
N PRO A 203 21.21 -16.35 -166.77
CA PRO A 203 22.05 -17.23 -165.91
C PRO A 203 23.45 -17.70 -166.45
N THR A 204 24.48 -17.79 -165.60
CA THR A 204 25.84 -18.39 -165.88
C THR A 204 26.70 -18.69 -164.61
N VAL A 205 27.88 -19.34 -164.75
CA VAL A 205 28.89 -19.76 -163.73
C VAL A 205 30.34 -19.60 -164.29
N GLU A 206 31.53 -19.98 -163.74
CA GLU A 206 32.01 -20.99 -162.75
C GLU A 206 33.50 -20.71 -162.31
N SER A 207 34.10 -21.57 -161.45
CA SER A 207 35.50 -22.05 -161.33
C SER A 207 36.55 -21.41 -160.36
N ASP A 208 36.57 -21.85 -159.10
CA ASP A 208 37.77 -22.13 -158.25
C ASP A 208 37.36 -23.02 -157.04
N LEU A 209 38.12 -24.07 -156.71
CA LEU A 209 37.78 -25.01 -155.62
C LEU A 209 38.98 -25.65 -154.91
N SER A 210 40.14 -25.82 -155.57
CA SER A 210 41.28 -26.57 -155.00
C SER A 210 42.02 -25.80 -153.90
N SER A 211 42.00 -24.47 -153.98
CA SER A 211 42.63 -23.57 -152.99
C SER A 211 42.04 -23.76 -151.57
N GLN A 212 40.72 -23.88 -151.50
CA GLN A 212 39.95 -23.81 -150.25
C GLN A 212 40.16 -25.04 -149.35
N LEU A 213 40.42 -26.22 -149.93
CA LEU A 213 40.57 -27.47 -149.18
C LEU A 213 41.84 -27.47 -148.31
N SER A 214 42.95 -26.91 -148.80
CA SER A 214 44.23 -26.90 -148.09
C SER A 214 44.20 -25.94 -146.89
N ALA A 215 43.52 -24.80 -147.03
CA ALA A 215 43.33 -23.84 -145.94
C ALA A 215 42.49 -24.45 -144.79
N LEU A 216 41.43 -25.18 -145.13
CA LEU A 216 40.55 -25.82 -144.15
C LEU A 216 41.26 -26.89 -143.30
N GLN A 217 42.26 -27.58 -143.86
CA GLN A 217 43.05 -28.58 -143.12
C GLN A 217 43.98 -27.95 -142.07
N ALA A 218 44.45 -26.73 -142.28
CA ALA A 218 45.25 -26.01 -141.28
C ALA A 218 44.39 -25.52 -140.10
N ASP A 219 43.22 -24.94 -140.38
CA ASP A 219 42.26 -24.48 -139.36
C ASP A 219 41.86 -25.60 -138.38
N VAL A 220 41.65 -26.82 -138.89
CA VAL A 220 41.35 -27.99 -138.05
C VAL A 220 42.51 -28.34 -137.11
N ALA A 221 43.76 -28.30 -137.58
CA ALA A 221 44.92 -28.64 -136.75
C ALA A 221 45.17 -27.62 -135.63
N ASP A 222 45.00 -26.31 -135.90
CA ASP A 222 45.11 -25.27 -134.87
C ASP A 222 43.97 -25.39 -133.84
N ARG A 223 42.76 -25.75 -134.28
CA ARG A 223 41.62 -25.98 -133.39
C ARG A 223 41.78 -27.22 -132.51
N ASP A 224 42.37 -28.31 -133.03
CA ASP A 224 42.69 -29.50 -132.22
C ASP A 224 43.73 -29.17 -131.13
N ASN A 225 44.71 -28.30 -131.42
CA ASN A 225 45.66 -27.79 -130.42
C ASN A 225 44.93 -26.97 -129.33
N SER A 226 44.06 -26.01 -129.71
CA SER A 226 43.27 -25.25 -128.72
C SER A 226 42.35 -26.14 -127.88
N ILE A 227 41.79 -27.21 -128.44
CA ILE A 227 40.99 -28.19 -127.68
C ILE A 227 41.84 -28.95 -126.65
N ALA A 228 43.09 -29.27 -126.98
CA ALA A 228 44.02 -29.90 -126.03
C ALA A 228 44.43 -28.96 -124.87
N GLU A 229 44.67 -27.67 -125.17
CA GLU A 229 44.92 -26.64 -124.15
C GLU A 229 43.69 -26.46 -123.24
N ILE A 230 42.49 -26.28 -123.80
CA ILE A 230 41.24 -26.14 -123.04
C ILE A 230 40.94 -27.40 -122.19
N SER A 231 41.25 -28.60 -122.67
CA SER A 231 41.13 -29.82 -121.85
C SER A 231 42.11 -29.81 -120.67
N THR A 232 43.32 -29.29 -120.87
CA THR A 232 44.34 -29.20 -119.82
C THR A 232 43.96 -28.15 -118.76
N GLU A 233 43.40 -27.01 -119.18
CA GLU A 233 42.82 -26.01 -118.27
C GLU A 233 41.62 -26.57 -117.51
N ARG A 234 40.70 -27.28 -118.18
CA ARG A 234 39.55 -27.96 -117.55
C ARG A 234 40.00 -28.91 -116.44
N ASP A 235 41.01 -29.74 -116.71
CA ASP A 235 41.46 -30.76 -115.75
C ASP A 235 42.25 -30.12 -114.59
N THR A 236 42.94 -29.01 -114.84
CA THR A 236 43.54 -28.14 -113.81
C THR A 236 42.46 -27.49 -112.93
N LEU A 237 41.40 -26.96 -113.53
CA LEU A 237 40.25 -26.37 -112.83
C LEU A 237 39.46 -27.42 -112.04
N ALA A 238 39.28 -28.63 -112.57
CA ALA A 238 38.64 -29.74 -111.85
C ALA A 238 39.48 -30.17 -110.63
N THR A 239 40.80 -30.22 -110.77
CA THR A 239 41.74 -30.48 -109.66
C THR A 239 41.67 -29.39 -108.59
N SER A 240 41.64 -28.12 -109.02
CA SER A 240 41.47 -26.95 -108.13
C SER A 240 40.12 -26.98 -107.40
N LEU A 241 39.02 -27.29 -108.11
CA LEU A 241 37.69 -27.42 -107.52
C LEU A 241 37.62 -28.56 -106.50
N ALA A 242 38.24 -29.71 -106.79
CA ALA A 242 38.33 -30.81 -105.84
C ALA A 242 39.11 -30.41 -104.57
N ALA A 243 40.24 -29.71 -104.73
CA ALA A 243 41.03 -29.20 -103.61
C ALA A 243 40.26 -28.15 -102.78
N MET A 244 39.56 -27.22 -103.41
CA MET A 244 38.71 -26.24 -102.74
C MET A 244 37.51 -26.89 -102.04
N THR A 245 36.93 -27.94 -102.62
CA THR A 245 35.83 -28.72 -102.01
C THR A 245 36.33 -29.43 -100.76
N LEU A 246 37.45 -30.15 -100.83
CA LEU A 246 38.07 -30.81 -99.69
C LEU A 246 38.47 -29.80 -98.59
N ALA A 247 39.03 -28.64 -98.96
CA ALA A 247 39.40 -27.59 -98.02
C ALA A 247 38.17 -26.97 -97.33
N ARG A 248 37.08 -26.74 -98.06
CA ARG A 248 35.79 -26.32 -97.50
C ARG A 248 35.26 -27.35 -96.51
N ASP A 249 35.21 -28.62 -96.90
CA ASP A 249 34.61 -29.67 -96.08
C ASP A 249 35.44 -29.94 -94.82
N THR A 250 36.77 -29.90 -94.93
CA THR A 250 37.69 -29.90 -93.77
C THR A 250 37.45 -28.71 -92.84
N ALA A 251 37.21 -27.51 -93.38
CA ALA A 251 36.95 -26.31 -92.59
C ALA A 251 35.54 -26.33 -91.94
N VAL A 252 34.55 -26.98 -92.55
CA VAL A 252 33.24 -27.23 -91.96
C VAL A 252 33.36 -28.24 -90.82
N GLU A 253 34.04 -29.37 -91.01
CA GLU A 253 34.27 -30.38 -89.97
C GLU A 253 35.03 -29.79 -88.76
N GLN A 254 36.06 -28.98 -89.00
CA GLN A 254 36.77 -28.24 -87.93
C GLN A 254 35.87 -27.20 -87.25
N GLY A 255 34.98 -26.54 -88.00
CA GLY A 255 34.00 -25.61 -87.46
C GLY A 255 32.97 -26.29 -86.57
N GLU A 256 32.41 -27.41 -87.01
CA GLU A 256 31.45 -28.23 -86.25
C GLU A 256 32.09 -28.82 -84.99
N ALA A 257 33.32 -29.33 -85.07
CA ALA A 257 34.07 -29.81 -83.91
C ALA A 257 34.36 -28.69 -82.89
N SER A 258 34.66 -27.48 -83.36
CA SER A 258 34.87 -26.30 -82.50
C SER A 258 33.57 -25.83 -81.85
N ILE A 259 32.45 -25.83 -82.59
CA ILE A 259 31.10 -25.54 -82.06
C ILE A 259 30.67 -26.58 -81.02
N ALA A 260 31.00 -27.85 -81.21
CA ALA A 260 30.75 -28.91 -80.24
C ALA A 260 31.57 -28.69 -78.95
N ALA A 261 32.88 -28.45 -79.06
CA ALA A 261 33.74 -28.18 -77.91
C ALA A 261 33.28 -26.95 -77.09
N LEU A 262 32.91 -25.85 -77.76
CA LEU A 262 32.35 -24.65 -77.12
C LEU A 262 30.94 -24.88 -76.53
N THR A 263 30.21 -25.88 -77.03
CA THR A 263 28.91 -26.31 -76.48
C THR A 263 29.10 -27.11 -75.18
N ASP A 264 30.06 -28.04 -75.16
CA ASP A 264 30.41 -28.81 -73.97
C ASP A 264 31.01 -27.92 -72.87
N GLU A 265 31.87 -26.96 -73.24
CA GLU A 265 32.43 -25.97 -72.30
C GLU A 265 31.33 -25.06 -71.72
N ARG A 266 30.39 -24.60 -72.55
CA ARG A 266 29.21 -23.83 -72.10
C ARG A 266 28.37 -24.63 -71.11
N ASP A 267 28.03 -25.89 -71.42
CA ASP A 267 27.13 -26.68 -70.59
C ASP A 267 27.80 -27.15 -69.29
N THR A 268 29.12 -27.33 -69.30
CA THR A 268 29.94 -27.46 -68.08
C THR A 268 29.85 -26.18 -67.23
N ALA A 269 30.08 -25.01 -67.82
CA ALA A 269 30.02 -23.73 -67.11
C ALA A 269 28.61 -23.39 -66.57
N VAL A 270 27.55 -23.81 -67.26
CA VAL A 270 26.16 -23.73 -66.76
C VAL A 270 25.97 -24.63 -65.55
N THR A 271 26.48 -25.87 -65.59
CA THR A 271 26.42 -26.82 -64.46
C THR A 271 27.17 -26.27 -63.23
N ASP A 272 28.36 -25.71 -63.42
CA ASP A 272 29.14 -25.07 -62.34
C ASP A 272 28.42 -23.84 -61.75
N LEU A 273 27.74 -23.04 -62.58
CA LEU A 273 26.92 -21.91 -62.13
C LEU A 273 25.68 -22.35 -61.34
N GLU A 274 25.05 -23.48 -61.69
CA GLU A 274 23.96 -24.05 -60.91
C GLU A 274 24.44 -24.62 -59.56
N ALA A 275 25.61 -25.27 -59.52
CA ALA A 275 26.23 -25.73 -58.28
C ALA A 275 26.64 -24.56 -57.35
N LEU A 276 27.24 -23.50 -57.91
CA LEU A 276 27.54 -22.25 -57.18
C LEU A 276 26.27 -21.59 -56.64
N ARG A 277 25.18 -21.60 -57.42
CA ARG A 277 23.88 -21.05 -57.00
C ARG A 277 23.23 -21.86 -55.87
N ALA A 278 23.36 -23.18 -55.88
CA ALA A 278 22.94 -24.03 -54.78
C ALA A 278 23.72 -23.69 -53.50
N SER A 279 25.06 -23.71 -53.56
CA SER A 279 25.93 -23.37 -52.43
C SER A 279 25.69 -21.95 -51.89
N LEU A 280 25.36 -20.98 -52.75
CA LEU A 280 24.96 -19.64 -52.33
C LEU A 280 23.62 -19.62 -51.58
N ASN A 281 22.62 -20.38 -52.04
CA ASN A 281 21.34 -20.51 -51.33
C ASN A 281 21.54 -21.18 -49.96
N ASP A 282 22.36 -22.23 -49.88
CA ASP A 282 22.67 -22.92 -48.62
C ASP A 282 23.38 -21.96 -47.65
N THR A 283 24.41 -21.24 -48.11
CA THR A 283 25.11 -20.21 -47.32
C THR A 283 24.17 -19.09 -46.86
N GLN A 284 23.19 -18.71 -47.68
CA GLN A 284 22.18 -17.72 -47.32
C GLN A 284 21.19 -18.27 -46.29
N SER A 285 20.82 -19.55 -46.38
CA SER A 285 20.01 -20.26 -45.39
C SER A 285 20.72 -20.32 -44.03
N ASP A 286 21.98 -20.76 -44.00
CA ASP A 286 22.81 -20.78 -42.79
C ASP A 286 22.98 -19.38 -42.20
N SER A 287 23.16 -18.36 -43.04
CA SER A 287 23.18 -16.96 -42.61
C SER A 287 21.86 -16.50 -42.00
N THR A 288 20.70 -17.03 -42.42
CA THR A 288 19.42 -16.77 -41.76
C THR A 288 19.26 -17.53 -40.45
N THR A 289 19.69 -18.78 -40.36
CA THR A 289 19.69 -19.59 -39.12
C THR A 289 20.55 -18.94 -38.05
N LEU A 290 21.82 -18.64 -38.35
CA LEU A 290 22.76 -17.99 -37.44
C LEU A 290 22.28 -16.60 -36.96
N ARG A 291 21.49 -15.89 -37.79
CA ARG A 291 20.88 -14.60 -37.40
C ARG A 291 19.69 -14.78 -36.46
N GLY A 292 18.96 -15.88 -36.58
CA GLY A 292 17.95 -16.30 -35.60
C GLY A 292 18.60 -16.67 -34.27
N GLU A 293 19.57 -17.59 -34.28
CA GLU A 293 20.31 -18.02 -33.09
C GLU A 293 20.98 -16.84 -32.36
N LEU A 294 21.52 -15.86 -33.10
CA LEU A 294 22.06 -14.62 -32.51
C LEU A 294 20.97 -13.76 -31.86
N SER A 295 19.79 -13.66 -32.46
CA SER A 295 18.65 -12.91 -31.90
C SER A 295 18.11 -13.58 -30.63
N ASP A 296 18.03 -14.91 -30.61
CA ASP A 296 17.63 -15.69 -29.44
C ASP A 296 18.68 -15.57 -28.32
N ALA A 297 19.97 -15.63 -28.65
CA ALA A 297 21.07 -15.43 -27.71
C ALA A 297 21.10 -14.00 -27.14
N GLN A 298 20.81 -12.98 -27.95
CA GLN A 298 20.65 -11.59 -27.50
C GLN A 298 19.46 -11.46 -26.52
N THR A 299 18.31 -12.05 -26.85
CA THR A 299 17.12 -12.05 -25.99
C THR A 299 17.38 -12.76 -24.66
N ALA A 300 18.09 -13.89 -24.69
CA ALA A 300 18.48 -14.63 -23.48
C ALA A 300 19.48 -13.84 -22.61
N LEU A 301 20.43 -13.12 -23.23
CA LEU A 301 21.37 -12.25 -22.52
C LEU A 301 20.67 -11.06 -21.84
N GLU A 302 19.69 -10.44 -22.51
CA GLU A 302 18.92 -9.33 -21.95
C GLU A 302 18.01 -9.78 -20.80
N SER A 303 17.41 -10.97 -20.93
CA SER A 303 16.68 -11.63 -19.82
C SER A 303 17.59 -11.93 -18.62
N ALA A 304 18.78 -12.49 -18.86
CA ALA A 304 19.75 -12.80 -17.79
C ALA A 304 20.30 -11.51 -17.13
N THR A 305 20.44 -10.43 -17.89
CA THR A 305 20.83 -9.12 -17.36
C THR A 305 19.75 -8.55 -16.44
N THR A 306 18.48 -8.76 -16.78
CA THR A 306 17.34 -8.37 -15.93
C THR A 306 17.31 -9.20 -14.64
N GLU A 307 17.49 -10.53 -14.72
CA GLU A 307 17.55 -11.40 -13.53
C GLU A 307 18.71 -11.00 -12.58
N LEU A 308 19.87 -10.63 -13.13
CA LEU A 308 20.99 -10.13 -12.33
C LEU A 308 20.64 -8.81 -11.61
N ALA A 309 19.95 -7.88 -12.28
CA ALA A 309 19.54 -6.62 -11.67
C ALA A 309 18.53 -6.83 -10.51
N ASP A 310 17.56 -7.73 -10.67
CA ASP A 310 16.61 -8.11 -9.60
C ASP A 310 17.32 -8.78 -8.41
N ARG A 311 18.37 -9.57 -8.68
CA ARG A 311 19.19 -10.22 -7.66
C ARG A 311 20.09 -9.24 -6.93
N ASP A 312 20.68 -8.25 -7.62
CA ASP A 312 21.43 -7.15 -7.00
C ASP A 312 20.52 -6.28 -6.12
N ALA A 313 19.31 -5.95 -6.59
CA ALA A 313 18.31 -5.25 -5.77
C ALA A 313 17.93 -6.05 -4.50
N THR A 314 17.80 -7.37 -4.62
CA THR A 314 17.57 -8.29 -3.49
C THR A 314 18.75 -8.30 -2.51
N ILE A 315 19.99 -8.29 -3.01
CA ILE A 315 21.21 -8.21 -2.18
C ILE A 315 21.28 -6.87 -1.43
N VAL A 316 20.93 -5.75 -2.07
CA VAL A 316 20.84 -4.44 -1.41
C VAL A 316 19.81 -4.47 -0.27
N ALA A 317 18.61 -4.99 -0.51
CA ALA A 317 17.57 -5.09 0.51
C ALA A 317 17.99 -5.97 1.70
N LEU A 318 18.67 -7.10 1.46
CA LEU A 318 19.21 -7.96 2.51
C LEU A 318 20.32 -7.26 3.31
N ASN A 319 21.19 -6.48 2.66
CA ASN A 319 22.23 -5.70 3.35
C ASN A 319 21.63 -4.59 4.24
N THR A 320 20.52 -3.97 3.83
CA THR A 320 19.75 -3.07 4.70
C THR A 320 19.20 -3.81 5.93
N GLN A 321 18.54 -4.95 5.74
CA GLN A 321 18.02 -5.76 6.87
C GLN A 321 19.13 -6.20 7.84
N VAL A 322 20.30 -6.59 7.35
CA VAL A 322 21.47 -6.92 8.20
C VAL A 322 21.96 -5.68 8.96
N THR A 323 21.92 -4.50 8.36
CA THR A 323 22.29 -3.24 9.01
C THR A 323 21.31 -2.89 10.14
N ASP A 324 20.01 -3.01 9.88
CA ASP A 324 18.95 -2.77 10.88
C ASP A 324 19.02 -3.78 12.04
N LEU A 325 19.26 -5.07 11.74
CA LEU A 325 19.47 -6.10 12.76
C LEU A 325 20.72 -5.82 13.62
N ASN A 326 21.81 -5.35 13.04
CA ASN A 326 23.00 -4.96 13.79
C ASN A 326 22.75 -3.74 14.68
N ALA A 327 21.99 -2.74 14.22
CA ALA A 327 21.57 -1.59 15.03
C ALA A 327 20.68 -2.03 16.21
N ASN A 328 19.70 -2.91 15.97
CA ASN A 328 18.83 -3.46 17.00
C ASN A 328 19.63 -4.29 18.04
N ASN A 329 20.59 -5.10 17.60
CA ASN A 329 21.47 -5.85 18.50
C ASN A 329 22.34 -4.92 19.36
N ALA A 330 22.86 -3.82 18.80
CA ALA A 330 23.63 -2.83 19.55
C ALA A 330 22.77 -2.09 20.59
N ALA A 331 21.52 -1.74 20.24
CA ALA A 331 20.58 -1.13 21.18
C ALA A 331 20.22 -2.09 22.33
N LEU A 332 19.95 -3.37 22.01
CA LEU A 332 19.65 -4.40 23.02
C LEU A 332 20.84 -4.66 23.96
N ALA A 333 22.08 -4.58 23.45
CA ALA A 333 23.28 -4.68 24.28
C ALA A 333 23.44 -3.48 25.24
N ALA A 334 23.11 -2.26 24.79
CA ALA A 334 23.13 -1.07 25.66
C ALA A 334 22.04 -1.11 26.76
N GLU A 335 20.85 -1.61 26.42
CA GLU A 335 19.78 -1.86 27.39
C GLU A 335 20.20 -2.92 28.43
N LEU A 336 20.87 -3.99 28.00
CA LEU A 336 21.38 -5.03 28.90
C LEU A 336 22.43 -4.50 29.90
N GLU A 337 23.34 -3.62 29.48
CA GLU A 337 24.28 -2.98 30.42
C GLU A 337 23.58 -2.00 31.37
N THR A 338 22.55 -1.29 30.90
CA THR A 338 21.70 -0.43 31.74
C THR A 338 20.96 -1.24 32.80
N GLN A 339 20.39 -2.39 32.42
CA GLN A 339 19.73 -3.32 33.34
C GLN A 339 20.70 -3.94 34.35
N LYS A 340 21.92 -4.32 33.93
CA LYS A 340 22.99 -4.78 34.85
C LYS A 340 23.38 -3.70 35.87
N ALA A 341 23.49 -2.44 35.43
CA ALA A 341 23.78 -1.32 36.32
C ALA A 341 22.68 -1.12 37.37
N SER A 342 21.40 -1.19 36.97
CA SER A 342 20.27 -1.18 37.91
C SER A 342 20.36 -2.35 38.91
N MET A 343 20.52 -3.59 38.43
CA MET A 343 20.63 -4.76 39.30
C MET A 343 21.82 -4.68 40.28
N SER A 344 22.92 -4.04 39.89
CA SER A 344 24.06 -3.78 40.79
C SER A 344 23.73 -2.74 41.86
N SER A 345 22.97 -1.69 41.51
CA SER A 345 22.46 -0.69 42.46
C SER A 345 21.47 -1.32 43.44
N ASP A 346 20.51 -2.10 42.93
CA ASP A 346 19.53 -2.83 43.74
C ASP A 346 20.21 -3.84 44.70
N ALA A 347 21.27 -4.51 44.24
CA ALA A 347 22.08 -5.40 45.07
C ALA A 347 22.83 -4.66 46.19
N GLN A 348 23.35 -3.45 45.92
CA GLN A 348 23.96 -2.59 46.93
C GLN A 348 22.91 -2.10 47.94
N THR A 349 21.79 -1.54 47.49
CA THR A 349 20.70 -1.08 48.36
C THR A 349 20.17 -2.23 49.23
N GLY A 350 20.04 -3.43 48.65
CA GLY A 350 19.66 -4.64 49.38
C GLY A 350 20.72 -5.13 50.37
N ALA A 351 22.00 -4.76 50.22
CA ALA A 351 23.06 -5.04 51.19
C ALA A 351 23.07 -4.01 52.33
N GLU A 352 22.90 -2.72 52.01
CA GLU A 352 22.76 -1.64 52.99
C GLU A 352 21.54 -1.85 53.90
N LEU A 353 20.39 -2.24 53.34
CA LEU A 353 19.20 -2.57 54.13
C LEU A 353 19.43 -3.78 55.05
N ARG A 354 20.18 -4.80 54.59
CA ARG A 354 20.57 -5.94 55.44
C ARG A 354 21.49 -5.51 56.60
N ALA A 355 22.40 -4.56 56.37
CA ALA A 355 23.23 -4.00 57.42
C ALA A 355 22.42 -3.19 58.45
N GLN A 356 21.45 -2.37 57.99
CA GLN A 356 20.53 -1.64 58.87
C GLN A 356 19.67 -2.57 59.73
N ILE A 357 19.14 -3.66 59.15
CA ILE A 357 18.38 -4.68 59.88
C ILE A 357 19.26 -5.36 60.95
N ALA A 358 20.53 -5.65 60.64
CA ALA A 358 21.46 -6.23 61.61
C ALA A 358 21.76 -5.27 62.78
N ASP A 359 21.98 -3.98 62.52
CA ASP A 359 22.18 -2.95 63.55
C ASP A 359 20.93 -2.77 64.43
N GLN A 360 19.74 -2.67 63.83
CA GLN A 360 18.48 -2.62 64.57
C GLN A 360 18.24 -3.87 65.42
N THR A 361 18.61 -5.05 64.91
CA THR A 361 18.53 -6.31 65.67
C THR A 361 19.47 -6.29 66.88
N ALA A 362 20.71 -5.77 66.72
CA ALA A 362 21.64 -5.60 67.84
C ALA A 362 21.14 -4.56 68.86
N ASN A 363 20.55 -3.45 68.40
CA ASN A 363 19.95 -2.43 69.27
C ASN A 363 18.77 -3.00 70.10
N LEU A 364 17.90 -3.79 69.47
CA LEU A 364 16.80 -4.48 70.15
C LEU A 364 17.30 -5.52 71.16
N ALA A 365 18.34 -6.28 70.83
CA ALA A 365 18.97 -7.22 71.77
C ALA A 365 19.59 -6.50 72.98
N ALA A 366 20.29 -5.38 72.76
CA ALA A 366 20.85 -4.56 73.84
C ALA A 366 19.75 -3.96 74.73
N ARG A 367 18.65 -3.46 74.15
CA ARG A 367 17.47 -2.98 74.89
C ARG A 367 16.82 -4.10 75.71
N GLY A 368 16.72 -5.31 75.16
CA GLY A 368 16.23 -6.49 75.89
C GLY A 368 17.07 -6.79 77.13
N ALA A 369 18.39 -6.77 77.01
CA ALA A 369 19.29 -6.94 78.16
C ALA A 369 19.12 -5.83 79.22
N THR A 370 18.94 -4.57 78.80
CA THR A 370 18.63 -3.47 79.74
C THR A 370 17.28 -3.65 80.43
N ILE A 371 16.26 -4.17 79.74
CA ILE A 371 14.95 -4.48 80.36
C ILE A 371 15.14 -5.55 81.44
N THR A 372 15.84 -6.65 81.16
CA THR A 372 16.12 -7.70 82.16
C THR A 372 16.96 -7.22 83.34
N GLU A 373 17.87 -6.27 83.15
CA GLU A 373 18.61 -5.61 84.25
C GLU A 373 17.67 -4.75 85.13
N LEU A 374 16.68 -4.08 84.53
CA LEU A 374 15.69 -3.27 85.24
C LEU A 374 14.64 -4.13 85.94
N GLU A 375 14.23 -5.26 85.35
CA GLU A 375 13.35 -6.27 85.97
C GLU A 375 14.01 -6.84 87.23
N GLY A 376 15.28 -7.27 87.17
CA GLY A 376 16.01 -7.76 88.34
C GLY A 376 16.14 -6.72 89.47
N LYS A 377 16.38 -5.44 89.12
CA LYS A 377 16.41 -4.34 90.11
C LYS A 377 15.03 -4.03 90.70
N LEU A 378 13.95 -4.25 89.95
CA LEU A 378 12.59 -4.13 90.45
C LEU A 378 12.29 -5.23 91.46
N ASP A 379 12.65 -6.48 91.17
CA ASP A 379 12.51 -7.62 92.09
C ASP A 379 13.33 -7.41 93.39
N GLU A 380 14.57 -6.92 93.29
CA GLU A 380 15.38 -6.53 94.45
C GLU A 380 14.70 -5.43 95.29
N ALA A 381 14.17 -4.37 94.64
CA ALA A 381 13.49 -3.28 95.31
C ALA A 381 12.18 -3.71 95.97
N THR A 382 11.38 -4.55 95.31
CA THR A 382 10.16 -5.14 95.87
C THR A 382 10.49 -6.03 97.06
N THR A 383 11.53 -6.85 96.98
CA THR A 383 12.00 -7.69 98.11
C THR A 383 12.42 -6.83 99.31
N ALA A 384 13.17 -5.75 99.08
CA ALA A 384 13.57 -4.81 100.12
C ALA A 384 12.36 -4.05 100.73
N GLN A 385 11.36 -3.72 99.91
CA GLN A 385 10.11 -3.11 100.38
C GLN A 385 9.30 -4.08 101.25
N THR A 386 9.16 -5.35 100.85
CA THR A 386 8.48 -6.38 101.65
C THR A 386 9.18 -6.62 102.99
N ALA A 387 10.51 -6.68 103.01
CA ALA A 387 11.28 -6.77 104.25
C ALA A 387 11.07 -5.55 105.17
N SER A 388 11.02 -4.35 104.58
CA SER A 388 10.75 -3.11 105.32
C SER A 388 9.33 -3.08 105.91
N LEU A 389 8.33 -3.59 105.19
CA LEU A 389 6.94 -3.69 105.67
C LEU A 389 6.84 -4.68 106.85
N ALA A 390 7.48 -5.85 106.77
CA ALA A 390 7.53 -6.81 107.88
C ALA A 390 8.23 -6.23 109.13
N GLN A 391 9.25 -5.38 108.95
CA GLN A 391 9.87 -4.66 110.05
C GLN A 391 8.94 -3.61 110.67
N ILE A 392 8.15 -2.89 109.86
CA ILE A 392 7.14 -1.94 110.34
C ILE A 392 6.03 -2.66 111.12
N GLU A 393 5.56 -3.81 110.64
CA GLU A 393 4.58 -4.65 111.34
C GLU A 393 5.12 -5.12 112.70
N THR A 394 6.37 -5.59 112.73
CA THR A 394 7.06 -6.00 113.97
C THR A 394 7.16 -4.84 114.98
N LEU A 395 7.51 -3.63 114.51
CA LEU A 395 7.58 -2.42 115.35
C LEU A 395 6.19 -1.96 115.83
N SER A 396 5.15 -2.16 115.03
CA SER A 396 3.76 -1.87 115.41
C SER A 396 3.28 -2.81 116.53
N ALA A 397 3.61 -4.10 116.45
CA ALA A 397 3.34 -5.08 117.50
C ALA A 397 4.11 -4.77 118.80
N ASP A 398 5.39 -4.40 118.71
CA ASP A 398 6.22 -3.98 119.85
C ASP A 398 5.68 -2.71 120.52
N ASN A 399 5.20 -1.73 119.74
CA ASN A 399 4.53 -0.55 120.31
C ASN A 399 3.19 -0.90 120.97
N THR A 400 2.36 -1.76 120.35
CA THR A 400 1.10 -2.25 120.94
C THR A 400 1.35 -2.97 122.28
N ALA A 401 2.45 -3.73 122.39
CA ALA A 401 2.86 -4.36 123.63
C ALA A 401 3.31 -3.34 124.70
N LYS A 402 3.99 -2.26 124.31
CA LYS A 402 4.35 -1.16 125.23
C LYS A 402 3.13 -0.40 125.71
N ASP A 403 2.15 -0.13 124.85
CA ASP A 403 0.91 0.56 125.22
C ASP A 403 0.11 -0.25 126.25
N ALA A 404 0.08 -1.58 126.11
CA ALA A 404 -0.50 -2.48 127.12
C ALA A 404 0.27 -2.42 128.47
N VAL A 405 1.60 -2.35 128.43
CA VAL A 405 2.42 -2.17 129.66
C VAL A 405 2.22 -0.80 130.29
N ILE A 406 2.08 0.27 129.51
CA ILE A 406 1.76 1.63 129.99
C ILE A 406 0.40 1.60 130.70
N SER A 407 -0.63 1.00 130.09
CA SER A 407 -1.95 0.86 130.70
C SER A 407 -1.91 0.06 132.04
N GLU A 408 -1.08 -0.98 132.14
CA GLU A 408 -0.88 -1.70 133.39
C GLU A 408 -0.16 -0.85 134.46
N LEU A 409 0.76 0.03 134.06
CA LEU A 409 1.40 1.00 134.96
C LEU A 409 0.41 2.08 135.42
N ASP A 410 -0.40 2.65 134.52
CA ASP A 410 -1.42 3.65 134.87
C ASP A 410 -2.44 3.09 135.85
N ALA A 411 -2.88 1.84 135.67
CA ALA A 411 -3.76 1.15 136.62
C ALA A 411 -3.10 0.95 138.01
N LYS A 412 -1.78 0.68 138.07
CA LYS A 412 -1.02 0.59 139.32
C LYS A 412 -0.86 1.97 139.99
N VAL A 413 -0.65 3.03 139.21
CA VAL A 413 -0.57 4.42 139.70
C VAL A 413 -1.91 4.90 140.24
N ALA A 414 -3.02 4.64 139.55
CA ALA A 414 -4.36 4.95 140.03
C ALA A 414 -4.62 4.30 141.40
N LYS A 415 -4.34 3.00 141.54
CA LYS A 415 -4.47 2.27 142.80
C LYS A 415 -3.55 2.80 143.91
N ALA A 416 -2.34 3.24 143.58
CA ALA A 416 -1.45 3.88 144.55
C ALA A 416 -2.02 5.21 145.06
N ASN A 417 -2.64 6.01 144.19
CA ASN A 417 -3.30 7.26 144.57
C ASN A 417 -4.55 7.03 145.44
N GLU A 418 -5.33 5.97 145.16
CA GLU A 418 -6.44 5.53 146.04
C GLU A 418 -5.94 5.18 147.45
N MET A 419 -4.87 4.36 147.53
CA MET A 419 -4.26 3.97 148.82
C MET A 419 -3.67 5.17 149.57
N GLN A 420 -3.09 6.15 148.88
CA GLN A 420 -2.65 7.41 149.49
C GLN A 420 -3.83 8.20 150.05
N THR A 421 -4.91 8.34 149.28
CA THR A 421 -6.13 9.06 149.69
C THR A 421 -6.76 8.43 150.94
N GLU A 422 -6.80 7.10 151.02
CA GLU A 422 -7.25 6.39 152.22
C GLU A 422 -6.34 6.66 153.43
N ALA A 423 -5.01 6.60 153.25
CA ALA A 423 -4.05 6.88 154.31
C ALA A 423 -4.15 8.33 154.83
N GLU A 424 -4.37 9.32 153.96
CA GLU A 424 -4.60 10.71 154.34
C GLU A 424 -5.90 10.87 155.16
N GLY A 425 -6.97 10.15 154.81
CA GLY A 425 -8.20 10.08 155.60
C GLY A 425 -8.01 9.44 156.99
N GLN A 426 -7.19 8.38 157.08
CA GLN A 426 -6.83 7.76 158.36
C GLN A 426 -5.99 8.71 159.24
N ILE A 427 -5.05 9.46 158.65
CA ILE A 427 -4.25 10.47 159.36
C ILE A 427 -5.14 11.61 159.89
N ALA A 428 -6.09 12.11 159.09
CA ALA A 428 -7.03 13.14 159.52
C ALA A 428 -7.89 12.66 160.70
N THR A 429 -8.36 11.40 160.66
CA THR A 429 -9.14 10.77 161.74
C THR A 429 -8.33 10.64 163.04
N LEU A 430 -7.06 10.22 162.94
CA LEU A 430 -6.15 10.12 164.09
C LEU A 430 -5.83 11.50 164.70
N SER A 431 -5.72 12.54 163.88
CA SER A 431 -5.48 13.91 164.33
C SER A 431 -6.59 14.44 165.24
N GLU A 432 -7.86 14.26 164.84
CA GLU A 432 -9.01 14.72 165.64
C GLU A 432 -9.19 13.87 166.92
N ALA A 433 -8.82 12.58 166.88
CA ALA A 433 -8.77 11.72 168.07
C ALA A 433 -7.70 12.16 169.09
N LEU A 434 -6.51 12.59 168.62
CA LEU A 434 -5.48 13.18 169.49
C LEU A 434 -5.95 14.49 170.12
N LYS A 435 -6.51 15.40 169.31
CA LYS A 435 -7.07 16.68 169.77
C LYS A 435 -8.18 16.52 170.82
N THR A 436 -9.01 15.48 170.68
CA THR A 436 -10.00 15.10 171.72
C THR A 436 -9.33 14.63 173.02
N ARG A 437 -8.21 13.89 172.90
CA ARG A 437 -7.49 13.34 174.05
C ARG A 437 -6.70 14.42 174.82
N ASP A 438 -6.11 15.39 174.14
CA ASP A 438 -5.37 16.47 174.79
C ASP A 438 -6.31 17.36 175.62
N GLY A 439 -7.50 17.69 175.12
CA GLY A 439 -8.53 18.37 175.92
C GLY A 439 -9.03 17.55 177.14
N THR A 440 -8.80 16.23 177.15
CA THR A 440 -9.05 15.37 178.33
C THR A 440 -7.91 15.45 179.36
N VAL A 441 -6.67 15.71 178.91
CA VAL A 441 -5.51 15.94 179.79
C VAL A 441 -5.62 17.28 180.50
N ASP A 442 -6.16 18.31 179.84
CA ASP A 442 -6.40 19.62 180.46
C ASP A 442 -7.40 19.57 181.63
N ASP A 443 -8.54 18.86 181.49
CA ASP A 443 -9.51 18.65 182.60
C ASP A 443 -8.86 17.98 183.81
N LEU A 444 -8.12 16.90 183.57
CA LEU A 444 -7.42 16.15 184.62
C LEU A 444 -6.36 17.02 185.31
N THR A 445 -5.69 17.90 184.57
CA THR A 445 -4.68 18.82 185.10
C THR A 445 -5.30 19.87 186.02
N ALA A 446 -6.46 20.44 185.65
CA ALA A 446 -7.19 21.39 186.49
C ALA A 446 -7.61 20.77 187.83
N ARG A 447 -8.09 19.53 187.80
CA ARG A 447 -8.60 18.80 188.98
C ARG A 447 -7.50 18.38 189.96
N LEU A 448 -6.25 18.30 189.51
CA LEU A 448 -5.10 17.98 190.37
C LEU A 448 -4.65 19.18 191.24
N ALA A 449 -4.93 20.41 190.81
CA ALA A 449 -4.54 21.61 191.54
C ALA A 449 -5.37 21.83 192.82
N ASP A 450 -6.68 21.57 192.75
CA ASP A 450 -7.64 21.81 193.84
C ASP A 450 -7.32 20.94 195.08
N GLN A 451 -6.89 19.70 194.85
CA GLN A 451 -6.52 18.73 195.88
C GLN A 451 -5.34 19.18 196.77
N SER A 452 -4.55 20.18 196.35
CA SER A 452 -3.42 20.69 197.13
C SER A 452 -3.82 21.47 198.39
N GLN A 453 -5.00 22.11 198.41
CA GLN A 453 -5.41 22.98 199.53
C GLN A 453 -5.80 22.20 200.79
N ASP A 454 -6.46 21.04 200.66
CA ASP A 454 -6.97 20.29 201.81
C ASP A 454 -5.86 19.73 202.71
N THR A 455 -4.66 19.50 202.17
CA THR A 455 -3.47 19.11 202.93
C THR A 455 -3.12 20.07 204.07
N SER A 456 -3.48 21.35 203.96
CA SER A 456 -3.21 22.36 204.99
C SER A 456 -4.17 22.28 206.20
N LYS A 457 -5.43 21.85 206.00
CA LYS A 457 -6.42 21.74 207.09
C LYS A 457 -6.15 20.56 208.03
N LEU A 458 -5.50 19.51 207.53
CA LEU A 458 -5.22 18.29 208.29
C LEU A 458 -4.18 18.51 209.42
N ALA A 459 -3.26 19.46 209.26
CA ALA A 459 -2.27 19.78 210.29
C ALA A 459 -2.91 20.45 211.52
N ASP A 460 -3.80 21.42 211.29
CA ASP A 460 -4.41 22.26 212.34
C ASP A 460 -5.45 21.51 213.19
N LEU A 461 -6.04 20.45 212.62
CA LEU A 461 -6.98 19.56 213.32
C LEU A 461 -6.26 18.60 214.28
N SER A 462 -5.00 18.24 213.99
CA SER A 462 -4.21 17.30 214.82
C SER A 462 -3.96 17.83 216.23
N ALA A 463 -3.67 19.14 216.36
CA ALA A 463 -3.41 19.79 217.66
C ALA A 463 -4.64 19.84 218.59
N GLN A 464 -5.86 19.73 218.05
CA GLN A 464 -7.09 19.81 218.83
C GLN A 464 -7.45 18.47 219.48
N ILE A 465 -7.00 17.35 218.91
CA ILE A 465 -7.34 15.99 219.38
C ILE A 465 -6.62 15.66 220.70
N GLU A 466 -5.32 15.98 220.80
CA GLU A 466 -4.50 15.73 222.01
C GLU A 466 -5.05 16.47 223.25
N THR A 467 -5.70 17.62 223.04
CA THR A 467 -6.36 18.40 224.10
C THR A 467 -7.66 17.73 224.60
N LEU A 468 -8.36 16.98 223.76
CA LEU A 468 -9.67 16.39 224.08
C LEU A 468 -9.56 15.05 224.81
N GLU A 469 -8.58 14.21 224.48
CA GLU A 469 -8.44 12.86 225.09
C GLU A 469 -8.22 12.91 226.61
N THR A 470 -7.53 13.95 227.10
CA THR A 470 -7.27 14.13 228.54
C THR A 470 -8.56 14.38 229.34
N SER A 471 -9.59 15.02 228.75
CA SER A 471 -10.86 15.29 229.44
C SER A 471 -11.74 14.03 229.57
N ASN A 472 -11.78 13.18 228.55
CA ASN A 472 -12.66 12.00 228.53
C ASN A 472 -12.33 10.94 229.58
N LYS A 473 -11.13 10.99 230.18
CA LYS A 473 -10.72 10.08 231.26
C LYS A 473 -11.44 10.35 232.60
N GLY A 474 -12.08 11.51 232.77
CA GLY A 474 -12.83 11.87 233.98
C GLY A 474 -14.27 11.34 234.03
N LEU A 475 -15.01 11.41 232.91
CA LEU A 475 -16.45 11.13 232.88
C LEU A 475 -16.82 9.64 233.02
N ALA A 476 -15.88 8.72 232.77
CA ALA A 476 -16.13 7.28 232.78
C ALA A 476 -16.57 6.72 234.15
N SER A 477 -16.40 7.47 235.24
CA SER A 477 -16.70 6.98 236.60
C SER A 477 -18.16 7.20 237.06
N GLU A 478 -18.97 8.03 236.39
CA GLU A 478 -20.33 8.35 236.86
C GLU A 478 -21.43 7.46 236.26
N VAL A 479 -21.24 6.96 235.03
CA VAL A 479 -22.30 6.30 234.24
C VAL A 479 -22.76 4.96 234.83
N ALA A 480 -21.92 4.29 235.64
CA ALA A 480 -22.19 2.95 236.18
C ALA A 480 -23.39 2.86 237.14
N ALA A 481 -23.90 3.99 237.66
CA ALA A 481 -24.92 3.99 238.72
C ALA A 481 -26.39 3.92 238.23
N PHE A 482 -26.69 4.31 236.98
CA PHE A 482 -28.08 4.54 236.53
C PHE A 482 -28.82 3.34 235.91
N GLY A 483 -28.16 2.19 235.75
CA GLY A 483 -28.70 1.04 234.99
C GLY A 483 -29.95 0.35 235.55
N ALA A 484 -30.40 0.69 236.77
CA ALA A 484 -31.46 -0.03 237.48
C ALA A 484 -32.91 0.30 237.02
N VAL A 485 -33.13 1.29 236.14
CA VAL A 485 -34.45 1.92 235.93
C VAL A 485 -35.20 1.47 234.66
N ILE A 486 -34.51 0.92 233.66
CA ILE A 486 -35.00 0.89 232.26
C ILE A 486 -35.94 -0.29 231.88
N ALA A 487 -36.11 -1.30 232.73
CA ALA A 487 -36.81 -2.54 232.38
C ALA A 487 -38.37 -2.46 232.31
N SER A 488 -38.99 -1.60 231.43
CA SER A 488 -40.44 -1.28 231.54
C SER A 488 -41.39 -0.91 230.31
N LYS A 489 -41.06 -0.61 229.00
CA LYS A 489 -42.04 -0.09 227.90
C LYS A 489 -41.64 -0.15 226.30
N ASP A 490 -42.40 -0.59 225.18
CA ASP A 490 -41.97 -0.80 223.63
C ASP A 490 -42.94 -0.98 222.20
N ALA A 491 -42.64 -0.63 220.77
CA ALA A 491 -43.06 -1.11 219.20
C ALA A 491 -43.26 -0.31 217.62
N THR A 492 -43.10 -0.78 216.20
CA THR A 492 -43.80 -0.48 214.65
C THR A 492 -43.22 -0.18 212.99
N ILE A 493 -43.80 -0.53 211.66
CA ILE A 493 -43.94 0.08 210.06
C ILE A 493 -43.45 -0.37 208.41
N ALA A 494 -44.04 -0.09 207.05
CA ALA A 494 -43.57 -0.25 205.42
C ALA A 494 -44.39 -0.01 203.85
N ASP A 495 -43.89 0.15 202.44
CA ASP A 495 -44.46 -0.02 200.84
C ASP A 495 -43.62 0.27 199.30
N LEU A 496 -43.78 0.43 197.82
CA LEU A 496 -44.62 0.73 196.38
C LEU A 496 -44.20 0.35 194.69
N ARG A 497 -44.65 0.86 193.35
CA ARG A 497 -44.55 0.39 191.72
C ARG A 497 -44.59 1.27 190.17
N LYS A 498 -44.54 0.85 188.72
CA LYS A 498 -44.39 1.60 187.18
C LYS A 498 -44.58 1.05 185.49
N ASN A 499 -44.67 1.77 184.18
CA ASN A 499 -44.22 1.58 182.53
C ASN A 499 -44.99 1.70 180.92
N LYS A 500 -44.51 2.12 179.55
CA LYS A 500 -44.91 1.88 177.90
C LYS A 500 -44.49 2.71 176.36
N PRO A 501 -44.74 2.38 174.91
CA PRO A 501 -44.25 2.90 173.37
C PRO A 501 -45.01 2.99 171.75
N ALA A 502 -44.48 3.35 170.39
CA ALA A 502 -45.10 3.55 168.82
C ALA A 502 -44.37 3.64 167.18
N VAL A 503 -44.94 3.91 165.82
CA VAL A 503 -44.43 3.90 164.18
C VAL A 503 -45.15 4.68 162.77
N ALA A 504 -45.10 4.82 161.27
CA ALA A 504 -44.51 4.61 159.70
C ALA A 504 -45.13 5.44 158.26
N ALA A 505 -45.06 5.57 156.76
CA ALA A 505 -44.47 5.34 155.18
C ALA A 505 -45.11 6.14 153.73
N ALA A 506 -45.04 6.27 152.24
CA ALA A 506 -44.42 6.07 150.68
C ALA A 506 -45.08 6.84 149.22
N ASN A 507 -44.98 6.96 147.72
CA ASN A 507 -44.31 6.74 146.20
C ASN A 507 -44.86 7.40 144.63
N VAL A 508 -44.35 7.33 143.23
CA VAL A 508 -44.96 7.61 141.66
C VAL A 508 -44.23 8.08 140.09
N PRO A 509 -44.62 7.95 138.63
CA PRO A 509 -44.07 8.47 137.11
C PRO A 509 -44.94 8.68 135.61
N ALA A 510 -44.79 8.86 134.13
CA ALA A 510 -43.97 9.26 132.73
C ALA A 510 -44.57 9.26 131.05
N GLY A 511 -44.03 9.75 129.77
CA GLY A 511 -44.42 9.60 128.13
C GLY A 511 -43.97 10.46 126.66
N SER A 512 -44.13 10.15 125.21
CA SER A 512 -43.78 10.91 123.75
C SER A 512 -44.15 10.51 122.07
N SER A 513 -43.89 11.21 120.79
CA SER A 513 -44.12 10.89 119.15
C SER A 513 -43.90 11.84 117.69
N GLU A 514 -43.86 11.46 116.27
CA GLU A 514 -44.16 12.06 114.71
C GLU A 514 -43.28 12.21 113.20
N PHE A 515 -43.78 12.40 111.86
CA PHE A 515 -43.40 13.06 110.38
C PHE A 515 -42.58 12.63 108.91
N ALA A 516 -42.31 13.38 107.69
CA ALA A 516 -41.49 13.04 106.33
C ALA A 516 -40.80 14.02 105.14
N ALA A 517 -41.22 14.04 103.83
CA ALA A 517 -40.34 14.17 102.57
C ALA A 517 -39.78 15.53 102.02
N GLN A 518 -40.31 16.71 102.40
CA GLN A 518 -39.84 18.01 101.87
C GLN A 518 -38.42 18.38 102.36
N CYS A 519 -37.99 17.77 103.45
CA CYS A 519 -36.69 17.97 104.09
C CYS A 519 -35.54 17.39 103.26
N SER A 520 -35.73 16.19 102.68
CA SER A 520 -34.76 15.53 101.81
C SER A 520 -34.37 16.40 100.61
N ALA A 521 -35.34 17.06 99.98
CA ALA A 521 -35.09 17.94 98.84
C ALA A 521 -34.21 19.15 99.19
N ARG A 522 -34.45 19.79 100.35
CA ARG A 522 -33.65 20.94 100.82
C ARG A 522 -32.22 20.55 101.19
N ALA A 523 -32.03 19.35 101.73
CA ALA A 523 -30.69 18.83 102.02
C ALA A 523 -29.93 18.44 100.74
N GLY A 524 -30.63 17.90 99.74
CA GLY A 524 -30.08 17.61 98.41
C GLY A 524 -29.44 18.85 97.78
N GLU A 525 -30.15 19.99 97.73
CA GLU A 525 -29.62 21.27 97.19
C GLU A 525 -28.33 21.74 97.90
N VAL A 526 -28.22 21.51 99.22
CA VAL A 526 -27.00 21.82 99.98
C VAL A 526 -25.85 20.88 99.62
N LEU A 527 -26.13 19.59 99.38
CA LEU A 527 -25.14 18.55 99.10
C LEU A 527 -24.69 18.50 97.63
N GLU A 528 -25.54 18.90 96.68
CA GLU A 528 -25.17 19.15 95.28
C GLU A 528 -24.15 20.31 95.17
N THR A 529 -24.26 21.30 96.06
CA THR A 529 -23.40 22.50 96.04
C THR A 529 -22.17 22.42 96.94
N ALA A 530 -22.15 21.55 97.96
CA ALA A 530 -20.98 21.33 98.81
C ALA A 530 -20.93 19.94 99.47
N GLN A 531 -19.79 19.26 99.39
CA GLN A 531 -19.58 17.92 99.96
C GLN A 531 -19.05 17.95 101.41
N ILE A 532 -19.61 17.12 102.27
CA ILE A 532 -19.09 16.90 103.63
C ILE A 532 -17.81 16.06 103.58
N ASN A 533 -16.71 16.64 104.03
CA ASN A 533 -15.36 16.06 103.97
C ASN A 533 -14.87 15.64 105.37
N PHE A 534 -14.32 14.42 105.43
CA PHE A 534 -13.66 13.87 106.62
C PHE A 534 -12.15 13.77 106.40
N SER A 535 -11.37 13.71 107.49
CA SER A 535 -9.96 13.34 107.42
C SER A 535 -9.80 11.87 107.03
N SER A 536 -8.81 11.57 106.19
CA SER A 536 -8.65 10.25 105.55
C SER A 536 -8.61 9.13 106.58
N GLY A 537 -9.30 8.02 106.29
CA GLY A 537 -9.43 6.88 107.21
C GLY A 537 -10.20 7.13 108.51
N THR A 538 -10.83 8.30 108.71
CA THR A 538 -11.51 8.64 109.97
C THR A 538 -12.93 9.19 109.78
N ALA A 539 -13.64 9.32 110.90
CA ALA A 539 -14.88 10.08 111.05
C ALA A 539 -14.68 11.54 111.54
N ASN A 540 -13.43 12.04 111.57
CA ASN A 540 -13.16 13.43 111.97
C ASN A 540 -13.56 14.40 110.84
N ILE A 541 -14.66 15.13 111.07
CA ILE A 541 -15.19 16.19 110.19
C ILE A 541 -14.12 17.28 110.01
N ARG A 542 -13.85 17.71 108.77
CA ARG A 542 -12.91 18.80 108.47
C ARG A 542 -13.57 20.17 108.58
N ASN A 543 -12.81 21.20 109.01
CA ASN A 543 -13.31 22.56 109.19
C ASN A 543 -14.04 23.15 107.96
N ASN A 544 -13.61 22.80 106.74
CA ASN A 544 -14.26 23.24 105.49
C ASN A 544 -15.68 22.67 105.29
N SER A 545 -16.09 21.71 106.11
CA SER A 545 -17.41 21.06 106.05
C SER A 545 -18.35 21.53 107.16
N VAL A 546 -17.84 22.29 108.14
CA VAL A 546 -18.62 22.78 109.28
C VAL A 546 -19.77 23.67 108.79
N GLU A 547 -19.51 24.64 107.90
CA GLU A 547 -20.54 25.52 107.34
C GLU A 547 -21.66 24.76 106.61
N VAL A 548 -21.31 23.69 105.87
CA VAL A 548 -22.27 22.82 105.19
C VAL A 548 -23.15 22.08 106.21
N LEU A 549 -22.53 21.59 107.29
CA LEU A 549 -23.22 20.89 108.36
C LEU A 549 -24.06 21.83 109.22
N GLU A 550 -23.67 23.10 109.47
CA GLU A 550 -24.53 24.10 110.12
C GLU A 550 -25.82 24.30 109.31
N ARG A 551 -25.72 24.45 107.98
CA ARG A 551 -26.88 24.58 107.07
C ARG A 551 -27.80 23.36 107.13
N LEU A 552 -27.22 22.15 107.11
CA LEU A 552 -27.98 20.89 107.23
C LEU A 552 -28.58 20.71 108.62
N THR A 553 -27.91 21.18 109.68
CA THR A 553 -28.43 21.16 111.06
C THR A 553 -29.67 22.04 111.18
N GLY A 554 -29.66 23.23 110.57
CA GLY A 554 -30.84 24.12 110.52
C GLY A 554 -32.04 23.51 109.79
N ILE A 555 -31.80 22.71 108.74
CA ILE A 555 -32.84 21.92 108.07
C ILE A 555 -33.34 20.80 109.01
N ALA A 556 -32.44 20.02 109.59
CA ALA A 556 -32.77 18.94 110.51
C ALA A 556 -33.60 19.42 111.71
N LEU A 557 -33.29 20.59 112.29
CA LEU A 557 -34.05 21.18 113.39
C LEU A 557 -35.49 21.56 112.99
N ALA A 558 -35.65 22.31 111.90
CA ALA A 558 -36.99 22.72 111.44
C ALA A 558 -37.87 21.53 111.03
N CYS A 559 -37.26 20.45 110.56
CA CYS A 559 -37.93 19.19 110.31
C CYS A 559 -38.25 18.47 111.63
N ALA A 560 -37.32 18.41 112.58
CA ALA A 560 -37.51 17.80 113.89
C ALA A 560 -38.69 18.38 114.68
N ASP A 561 -38.87 19.71 114.63
CA ASP A 561 -40.01 20.41 115.25
C ASP A 561 -41.36 20.04 114.61
N SER A 562 -41.34 19.59 113.35
CA SER A 562 -42.52 19.09 112.63
C SER A 562 -42.79 17.61 112.90
N GLY A 563 -41.98 16.98 113.76
CA GLY A 563 -42.03 15.55 114.13
C GLY A 563 -40.81 14.76 113.67
N LEU A 564 -40.14 15.16 112.60
CA LEU A 564 -39.42 14.29 111.67
C LEU A 564 -38.10 13.67 112.13
N GLY A 565 -37.95 12.35 112.09
CA GLY A 565 -36.65 11.68 112.17
C GLY A 565 -35.81 11.97 110.92
N VAL A 566 -34.50 12.19 111.09
CA VAL A 566 -33.55 12.09 109.97
C VAL A 566 -32.52 11.02 110.24
N GLU A 567 -32.47 10.06 109.33
CA GLU A 567 -31.39 9.10 109.25
C GLU A 567 -30.23 9.72 108.45
N VAL A 568 -29.05 9.72 109.05
CA VAL A 568 -27.79 10.09 108.41
C VAL A 568 -27.13 8.80 107.93
N GLY A 569 -27.18 8.55 106.62
CA GLY A 569 -26.60 7.38 106.00
C GLY A 569 -25.15 7.63 105.61
N GLY A 570 -24.21 6.95 106.25
CA GLY A 570 -22.80 6.94 105.83
C GLY A 570 -22.56 5.93 104.70
N HIS A 571 -21.82 6.33 103.67
CA HIS A 571 -21.42 5.43 102.56
C HIS A 571 -19.91 5.56 102.27
N THR A 572 -19.32 4.48 101.74
CA THR A 572 -17.93 4.43 101.27
C THR A 572 -17.85 3.96 99.82
N ASP A 573 -16.66 4.10 99.22
CA ASP A 573 -16.27 3.32 98.05
C ASP A 573 -15.80 1.91 98.46
N SER A 574 -15.65 1.01 97.49
CA SER A 574 -15.21 -0.38 97.69
C SER A 574 -13.69 -0.51 97.94
N GLN A 575 -13.15 0.30 98.83
CA GLN A 575 -11.71 0.41 99.13
C GLN A 575 -11.45 0.15 100.61
N GLY A 576 -11.76 -1.08 101.05
CA GLY A 576 -11.59 -1.57 102.41
C GLY A 576 -11.90 -3.07 102.47
N SER A 577 -12.27 -3.56 103.66
CA SER A 577 -13.17 -4.73 103.77
C SER A 577 -14.57 -4.23 104.11
N ASP A 578 -15.60 -5.03 103.83
CA ASP A 578 -17.00 -4.70 104.13
C ASP A 578 -17.19 -4.26 105.59
N GLU A 579 -16.54 -4.94 106.54
CA GLU A 579 -16.65 -4.61 107.98
C GLU A 579 -15.96 -3.30 108.33
N ALA A 580 -14.79 -3.02 107.74
CA ALA A 580 -14.05 -1.78 107.96
C ALA A 580 -14.79 -0.59 107.34
N ASN A 581 -15.37 -0.78 106.16
CA ASN A 581 -16.18 0.23 105.47
C ASN A 581 -17.52 0.46 106.17
N GLN A 582 -18.21 -0.60 106.61
CA GLN A 582 -19.39 -0.52 107.45
C GLN A 582 -19.11 0.31 108.73
N ALA A 583 -18.09 -0.08 109.51
CA ALA A 583 -17.74 0.62 110.75
C ALA A 583 -17.32 2.09 110.52
N LEU A 584 -16.54 2.37 109.47
CA LEU A 584 -16.14 3.73 109.12
C LEU A 584 -17.34 4.59 108.67
N SER A 585 -18.29 4.00 107.96
CA SER A 585 -19.51 4.68 107.52
C SER A 585 -20.44 5.00 108.70
N GLU A 586 -20.63 4.06 109.63
CA GLU A 586 -21.43 4.22 110.83
C GLU A 586 -20.81 5.24 111.81
N GLN A 587 -19.49 5.24 111.97
CA GLN A 587 -18.77 6.27 112.73
C GLN A 587 -18.93 7.67 112.11
N ARG A 588 -18.92 7.79 110.77
CA ARG A 588 -19.15 9.07 110.06
C ARG A 588 -20.57 9.58 110.24
N ALA A 589 -21.57 8.71 110.11
CA ALA A 589 -22.96 9.02 110.42
C ALA A 589 -23.10 9.47 111.87
N THR A 590 -22.52 8.73 112.82
CA THR A 590 -22.53 9.03 114.26
C THR A 590 -21.85 10.37 114.58
N ALA A 591 -20.74 10.70 113.92
CA ALA A 591 -20.07 11.99 114.09
C ALA A 591 -20.93 13.18 113.62
N ILE A 592 -21.70 13.01 112.55
CA ILE A 592 -22.65 14.03 112.07
C ILE A 592 -23.87 14.12 113.00
N VAL A 593 -24.44 12.99 113.41
CA VAL A 593 -25.53 12.95 114.38
C VAL A 593 -25.13 13.64 115.69
N LYS A 594 -23.92 13.38 116.20
CA LYS A 594 -23.40 14.12 117.36
C LYS A 594 -23.23 15.62 117.06
N PHE A 595 -22.66 15.99 115.90
CA PHE A 595 -22.51 17.40 115.51
C PHE A 595 -23.84 18.16 115.47
N MET A 596 -24.91 17.52 115.00
CA MET A 596 -26.28 18.07 114.95
C MET A 596 -26.95 18.11 116.33
N SER A 597 -26.77 17.07 117.14
CA SER A 597 -27.36 17.00 118.48
C SER A 597 -26.71 17.97 119.46
N ASP A 598 -25.38 18.15 119.38
CA ASP A 598 -24.64 19.20 120.11
C ASP A 598 -25.09 20.63 119.74
N ARG A 599 -25.89 20.79 118.67
CA ARG A 599 -26.50 22.05 118.20
C ARG A 599 -28.00 22.17 118.49
N GLY A 600 -28.56 21.24 119.26
CA GLY A 600 -29.94 21.31 119.73
C GLY A 600 -30.98 20.65 118.82
N VAL A 601 -30.57 19.94 117.76
CA VAL A 601 -31.48 18.96 117.15
C VAL A 601 -31.71 17.84 118.18
N PRO A 602 -32.96 17.45 118.48
CA PRO A 602 -33.22 16.39 119.47
C PRO A 602 -32.52 15.07 119.13
N ALA A 603 -32.30 14.22 120.13
CA ALA A 603 -31.55 12.97 119.98
C ALA A 603 -32.43 11.75 119.64
N ASP A 604 -33.70 11.76 120.03
CA ASP A 604 -34.77 10.78 119.77
C ASP A 604 -35.28 10.81 118.31
N ALA A 605 -34.41 11.23 117.40
CA ALA A 605 -34.78 12.19 116.37
C ALA A 605 -33.74 12.33 115.25
N LEU A 606 -32.51 11.94 115.55
CA LEU A 606 -31.41 11.71 114.64
C LEU A 606 -31.09 10.21 114.70
N THR A 607 -30.95 9.56 113.56
CA THR A 607 -30.50 8.16 113.48
C THR A 607 -29.19 8.11 112.70
N ALA A 608 -28.20 7.38 113.17
CA ALA A 608 -26.96 7.14 112.43
C ALA A 608 -27.01 5.73 111.85
N VAL A 609 -26.81 5.59 110.54
CA VAL A 609 -26.71 4.28 109.88
C VAL A 609 -25.46 4.25 109.01
N GLY A 610 -24.64 3.21 109.18
CA GLY A 610 -23.63 2.86 108.21
C GLY A 610 -24.24 1.96 107.12
N TYR A 611 -23.96 2.26 105.86
CA TYR A 611 -24.26 1.40 104.71
C TYR A 611 -22.99 0.78 104.10
N GLY A 612 -21.81 1.15 104.61
CA GLY A 612 -20.51 0.72 104.07
C GLY A 612 -20.41 1.00 102.58
N GLU A 613 -19.93 0.01 101.83
CA GLU A 613 -19.91 0.03 100.36
C GLU A 613 -21.15 -0.62 99.71
N ALA A 614 -22.11 -1.10 100.50
CA ALA A 614 -23.22 -1.94 100.04
C ALA A 614 -24.30 -1.19 99.22
N GLN A 615 -24.24 0.15 99.17
CA GLN A 615 -25.11 0.99 98.32
C GLN A 615 -24.31 1.98 97.47
N PRO A 616 -23.58 1.52 96.44
CA PRO A 616 -22.90 2.39 95.49
C PRO A 616 -23.90 3.05 94.54
N ILE A 617 -23.63 4.30 94.19
CA ILE A 617 -24.40 5.09 93.20
C ILE A 617 -23.59 5.44 91.94
N GLY A 618 -22.26 5.36 92.02
CA GLY A 618 -21.32 5.49 90.92
C GLY A 618 -20.46 4.23 90.78
N ASP A 619 -19.78 4.10 89.65
CA ASP A 619 -18.92 2.95 89.36
C ASP A 619 -17.67 2.92 90.25
N ASN A 620 -17.58 1.91 91.13
CA ASN A 620 -16.47 1.69 92.04
C ASN A 620 -15.15 1.33 91.34
N GLU A 621 -15.13 0.95 90.06
CA GLU A 621 -13.88 0.78 89.29
C GLU A 621 -13.27 2.14 88.89
N THR A 622 -14.08 3.18 88.74
CA THR A 622 -13.64 4.54 88.37
C THR A 622 -13.27 5.40 89.60
N PRO A 623 -12.21 6.24 89.55
CA PRO A 623 -11.92 7.22 90.59
C PRO A 623 -13.09 8.17 90.88
N GLU A 624 -13.82 8.55 89.83
CA GLU A 624 -14.96 9.47 89.85
C GLU A 624 -16.18 8.84 90.52
N GLY A 625 -16.54 7.61 90.17
CA GLY A 625 -17.64 6.87 90.81
C GLY A 625 -17.32 6.51 92.26
N ARG A 626 -16.07 6.15 92.58
CA ARG A 626 -15.62 6.06 93.98
C ARG A 626 -15.78 7.37 94.75
N ALA A 627 -15.54 8.53 94.11
CA ALA A 627 -15.78 9.83 94.72
C ALA A 627 -17.27 10.15 94.95
N GLN A 628 -18.17 9.60 94.12
CA GLN A 628 -19.62 9.67 94.33
C GLN A 628 -20.10 8.71 95.44
N ASN A 629 -19.43 7.57 95.62
CA ASN A 629 -19.80 6.56 96.62
C ASN A 629 -19.42 6.97 98.05
N ARG A 630 -18.30 7.66 98.24
CA ARG A 630 -17.88 8.26 99.54
C ARG A 630 -18.73 9.49 99.94
N ARG A 631 -20.04 9.29 100.10
CA ARG A 631 -21.06 10.31 100.38
C ARG A 631 -21.67 10.15 101.78
N ILE A 632 -22.43 11.16 102.19
CA ILE A 632 -23.40 11.07 103.26
C ILE A 632 -24.78 11.29 102.65
N SER A 633 -25.71 10.35 102.81
CA SER A 633 -27.13 10.57 102.54
C SER A 633 -27.83 11.08 103.81
N PHE A 634 -28.95 11.76 103.63
CA PHE A 634 -29.85 12.11 104.72
C PHE A 634 -31.27 11.74 104.27
N GLU A 635 -31.92 10.86 105.02
CA GLU A 635 -33.24 10.33 104.67
C GLU A 635 -34.21 10.61 105.81
N TRP A 636 -35.27 11.36 105.51
CA TRP A 636 -36.24 11.81 106.47
C TRP A 636 -37.42 10.84 106.57
N GLN A 637 -37.75 10.42 107.80
CA GLN A 637 -38.80 9.45 108.11
C GLN A 637 -39.55 9.81 109.40
N ALA A 638 -40.70 9.17 109.63
CA ALA A 638 -41.50 9.40 110.83
C ALA A 638 -40.76 8.99 112.13
N ARG A 639 -41.15 9.65 113.22
CA ARG A 639 -41.01 9.21 114.61
C ARG A 639 -42.36 8.69 115.11
#